data_AF-A0A384JHE2-F1
#
_entry.id   AF-A0A384JHE2-F1
#
_cell.length_a   1.000
_cell.length_b   1.000
_cell.length_c   1.000
_cell.angle_alpha   90.00
_cell.angle_beta   90.00
_cell.angle_gamma   90.00
#
_symmetry.space_group_name_H-M   'P 1'
#
loop_
_entity.id
_entity.type
_entity.pdbx_description
1 polymer ?
#
loop_
_entity_poly.entity_id
_entity_poly.type
_entity_poly.pdbx_seq_one_letter_code
_entity_poly.pdbx_strand_id
1 'polypeptide(L)'
;MPSRGEREPRKHRSRTSQDLGYGGYDGQQGDGYEGGYGNDYGQERKRDKDRKENRGSRGYDHGLVKEKNAAAGRRYDVQAPDASIVLEGYRADILNGFEEPQARYNPANTAHPQSSTLFNINDPIQVHLLVETALWDAKEYEILSPEEVDDLKKQCQSLNQRIQTARQNLVVHSKYRDAARSMTKLYPDKKKSVDLNDPNKQKRGIFGNRNRSNSDQVREADTERAASEKKCEDLAAELWSLEKRLIEPEHRLLKHTAGILQMTHKGPKRDPGGDDSRQGGIPPGSPESMYTYHNARNSLEVIEDEFDERSLYRQLDPLDISFGAFGMNQALETPSTERSKEHMQLITTTEQKLEDLNSALREVIIKANPDHDASHNPVPLARTNAQGKPTQPGETLQSHLDYLEKGIATLDLEYTASKRQADELNASMEDTLEELNREVRGLLSPTHPDLQEPPAITGQQTGLREQLYYFQDIIASVEEELTKAAEIVANPPVNKSKSGDSDQMEAVLMGLWDIIQSGEEEIRKQKQERRQNRAANGRVPQDESDTGSEMGDPNEPFTLQSFSAKVQWLYSSATKLKEHKKVLQRQIKQQRELNNKSDAQKDAELVSKQEELDKTTDLLEKTERNAADLQEQLSNVMTELMKARQADKMDTEAQAKDSASLRELQEQLAESRRRHEDELTNSHREASERIASLTDAHRDSQEQLAVAARDSQERIAGLATTNRNLEDQLASANKKIDELENELQELKDDNGINSADVTSKLSGHEARIAELSTAVAAAATTRVAHENSLREKDRLLAEKEKEVEDISMKVAELQTEVVIARAELDGAYGSRAQRAAEVASNPAIQKEIDAMTNKNKALQEQMDALHNKNFMLQGEIAELQAARSPGPTANSVEAEAKVKELKKELEETIEEYEIMTKASIEWEKEREKLEGDIDKLRDERENLESQLSDEKVRNLGMKSPGDGSVTPTMNNTSTTVLKNEFKKMMRDSRAEGLRALRAEQTERRRIEEELRAIKKAQGPGRSRLSQNVS
;
A
#
# COMPACT_ATOMS: atom_id res chain seq x y z
N MET A 1 -57.98 -15.55 -48.40
CA MET A 1 -58.92 -16.64 -48.04
C MET A 1 -58.74 -16.99 -46.56
N PRO A 2 -59.74 -17.55 -45.87
CA PRO A 2 -59.82 -17.64 -44.39
C PRO A 2 -58.96 -18.80 -43.80
N SER A 3 -58.77 -18.97 -42.48
CA SER A 3 -59.82 -19.37 -41.51
C SER A 3 -59.47 -19.28 -40.00
N ARG A 4 -60.52 -19.53 -39.19
CA ARG A 4 -60.58 -19.79 -37.74
C ARG A 4 -59.67 -20.98 -37.32
N GLY A 5 -59.33 -21.22 -36.06
CA GLY A 5 -59.70 -20.60 -34.76
C GLY A 5 -59.84 -21.67 -33.64
N GLU A 6 -60.11 -21.24 -32.38
CA GLU A 6 -60.19 -22.08 -31.14
C GLU A 6 -58.83 -22.65 -30.64
N ARG A 7 -58.59 -22.92 -29.33
CA ARG A 7 -59.40 -22.83 -28.08
C ARG A 7 -58.55 -22.57 -26.81
N GLU A 8 -59.21 -22.43 -25.65
CA GLU A 8 -58.64 -22.11 -24.32
C GLU A 8 -57.57 -23.11 -23.80
N PRO A 9 -56.77 -22.72 -22.78
CA PRO A 9 -57.18 -23.13 -21.44
C PRO A 9 -57.27 -22.01 -20.36
N ARG A 10 -58.16 -22.28 -19.40
CA ARG A 10 -58.40 -21.60 -18.11
C ARG A 10 -57.49 -22.23 -17.02
N LYS A 11 -57.29 -21.73 -15.79
CA LYS A 11 -57.74 -20.56 -14.99
C LYS A 11 -56.84 -20.55 -13.73
N HIS A 12 -56.68 -19.42 -13.04
CA HIS A 12 -57.01 -19.31 -11.60
C HIS A 12 -57.17 -17.83 -11.21
N ARG A 13 -57.80 -17.56 -10.06
CA ARG A 13 -58.30 -16.21 -9.67
C ARG A 13 -57.57 -15.64 -8.46
N SER A 14 -57.38 -14.31 -8.47
CA SER A 14 -57.28 -13.49 -7.26
C SER A 14 -58.67 -12.92 -6.87
N ARG A 15 -58.90 -12.69 -5.56
CA ARG A 15 -59.70 -11.57 -4.99
C ARG A 15 -59.82 -11.63 -3.45
N THR A 16 -59.10 -10.72 -2.80
CA THR A 16 -59.53 -9.77 -1.74
C THR A 16 -60.75 -10.06 -0.83
N SER A 17 -60.53 -9.90 0.48
CA SER A 17 -61.42 -9.55 1.60
C SER A 17 -60.50 -8.91 2.67
N GLN A 18 -60.73 -7.72 3.25
CA GLN A 18 -61.64 -7.36 4.37
C GLN A 18 -61.44 -8.24 5.64
N ASP A 19 -61.41 -7.72 6.88
CA ASP A 19 -61.78 -6.36 7.37
C ASP A 19 -61.16 -5.96 8.73
N LEU A 20 -61.30 -4.67 9.10
CA LEU A 20 -61.47 -4.02 10.43
C LEU A 20 -60.95 -4.66 11.77
N GLY A 21 -60.41 -3.86 12.71
CA GLY A 21 -60.20 -4.34 14.11
C GLY A 21 -59.54 -3.45 15.20
N TYR A 22 -60.12 -2.30 15.53
CA TYR A 22 -60.13 -1.58 16.85
C TYR A 22 -59.12 -1.88 18.02
N GLY A 23 -58.58 -0.79 18.61
CA GLY A 23 -58.21 -0.66 20.05
C GLY A 23 -56.76 -1.02 20.45
N GLY A 24 -56.16 -0.44 21.50
CA GLY A 24 -56.57 0.67 22.38
C GLY A 24 -56.22 0.46 23.88
N TYR A 25 -55.80 1.55 24.56
CA TYR A 25 -55.52 1.70 26.01
C TYR A 25 -54.21 1.12 26.61
N ASP A 26 -53.34 2.04 27.05
CA ASP A 26 -52.99 2.38 28.46
C ASP A 26 -52.91 1.32 29.58
N GLY A 27 -52.06 1.62 30.57
CA GLY A 27 -52.09 1.06 31.94
C GLY A 27 -50.78 0.37 32.31
N GLN A 28 -49.77 1.04 32.88
CA GLN A 28 -49.66 1.48 34.29
C GLN A 28 -49.84 0.40 35.36
N GLN A 29 -48.80 0.23 36.18
CA GLN A 29 -48.83 -0.27 37.57
C GLN A 29 -49.24 -1.77 37.71
N GLY A 30 -48.86 -2.48 38.76
CA GLY A 30 -48.01 -2.14 39.91
C GLY A 30 -48.18 -3.23 40.97
N ASP A 31 -47.15 -3.44 41.80
CA ASP A 31 -47.13 -4.42 42.90
C ASP A 31 -47.33 -5.90 42.48
N GLY A 32 -47.02 -6.90 43.30
CA GLY A 32 -46.26 -6.89 44.54
C GLY A 32 -46.63 -8.04 45.47
N TYR A 33 -45.62 -8.77 45.96
CA TYR A 33 -45.63 -9.69 47.11
C TYR A 33 -46.44 -11.01 47.00
N GLU A 34 -45.73 -12.10 47.37
CA GLU A 34 -46.14 -13.27 48.18
C GLU A 34 -47.46 -14.04 47.91
N GLY A 35 -47.51 -15.38 47.95
CA GLY A 35 -46.43 -16.36 48.10
C GLY A 35 -46.89 -17.71 48.73
N GLY A 36 -46.12 -18.77 48.50
CA GLY A 36 -45.98 -19.88 49.47
C GLY A 36 -46.61 -21.25 49.15
N TYR A 37 -46.07 -22.26 49.85
CA TYR A 37 -46.48 -23.67 49.96
C TYR A 37 -46.37 -24.52 48.67
N GLY A 38 -45.63 -25.64 48.63
CA GLY A 38 -44.77 -26.35 49.60
C GLY A 38 -44.30 -27.68 48.94
N ASN A 39 -43.63 -28.65 49.58
CA ASN A 39 -42.96 -28.75 50.89
C ASN A 39 -42.09 -30.05 50.89
N ASP A 40 -41.11 -30.18 51.80
CA ASP A 40 -40.31 -31.42 52.09
C ASP A 40 -39.44 -32.01 50.93
N TYR A 41 -38.27 -32.67 51.14
CA TYR A 41 -37.52 -33.08 52.35
C TYR A 41 -36.00 -32.84 52.16
N GLY A 42 -35.24 -32.79 53.27
CA GLY A 42 -33.82 -33.24 53.30
C GLY A 42 -32.74 -32.16 53.47
N GLN A 43 -31.88 -32.31 54.48
CA GLN A 43 -30.70 -31.48 54.73
C GLN A 43 -29.41 -32.33 54.83
N GLU A 44 -28.27 -31.63 54.93
CA GLU A 44 -26.91 -32.08 55.31
C GLU A 44 -25.98 -32.66 54.21
N ARG A 45 -24.65 -32.42 54.20
CA ARG A 45 -23.79 -31.26 54.63
C ARG A 45 -22.29 -31.56 54.35
N LYS A 46 -21.44 -30.50 54.35
CA LYS A 46 -19.93 -30.51 54.41
C LYS A 46 -19.21 -30.98 53.13
N ARG A 47 -17.95 -30.63 52.81
CA ARG A 47 -16.94 -29.62 53.26
C ARG A 47 -15.86 -29.51 52.16
N ASP A 48 -15.39 -28.32 51.75
CA ASP A 48 -14.24 -27.51 52.26
C ASP A 48 -12.82 -28.10 52.11
N LYS A 49 -11.92 -27.26 51.52
CA LYS A 49 -10.42 -27.37 51.41
C LYS A 49 -9.89 -28.33 50.33
N ASP A 50 -8.67 -28.17 49.80
CA ASP A 50 -7.52 -27.27 50.10
C ASP A 50 -7.24 -26.27 48.93
N ARG A 51 -6.47 -25.16 48.98
CA ARG A 51 -5.58 -24.48 49.97
C ARG A 51 -4.06 -24.77 49.93
N LYS A 52 -3.31 -23.79 49.38
CA LYS A 52 -1.83 -23.56 49.45
C LYS A 52 -0.93 -24.56 48.69
N GLU A 53 0.32 -24.23 48.34
CA GLU A 53 1.03 -22.92 48.38
C GLU A 53 1.34 -22.48 46.91
N ASN A 54 2.46 -21.96 46.40
CA ASN A 54 3.76 -21.47 46.92
C ASN A 54 4.18 -20.18 46.15
N ARG A 55 5.41 -19.68 46.36
CA ARG A 55 6.00 -18.51 45.68
C ARG A 55 7.43 -18.80 45.20
N GLY A 56 7.86 -18.07 44.18
CA GLY A 56 9.27 -17.92 43.80
C GLY A 56 9.43 -17.44 42.34
N SER A 57 10.31 -16.51 42.00
CA SER A 57 10.95 -15.49 42.85
C SER A 57 11.26 -14.26 41.98
N ARG A 58 11.17 -13.04 42.54
CA ARG A 58 11.69 -11.85 41.86
C ARG A 58 13.14 -11.65 42.27
N GLY A 59 14.06 -11.86 41.32
CA GLY A 59 15.38 -11.25 41.39
C GLY A 59 15.24 -9.72 41.33
N TYR A 60 16.07 -9.03 42.10
CA TYR A 60 16.23 -7.58 42.01
C TYR A 60 17.31 -7.26 40.98
N ASP A 61 17.17 -6.12 40.30
CA ASP A 61 18.34 -5.29 40.05
C ASP A 61 17.95 -3.81 40.17
N HIS A 62 18.93 -2.96 40.48
CA HIS A 62 18.83 -1.51 40.37
C HIS A 62 18.79 -1.11 38.88
N GLY A 63 18.28 0.05 38.48
CA GLY A 63 17.94 1.22 39.29
C GLY A 63 18.69 2.42 38.74
N LEU A 64 18.22 2.98 37.63
CA LEU A 64 18.76 4.17 36.99
C LEU A 64 17.62 5.18 36.79
N VAL A 65 17.83 6.39 37.32
CA VAL A 65 16.79 7.44 37.39
C VAL A 65 16.58 8.04 35.99
N LYS A 66 15.31 8.14 35.56
CA LYS A 66 14.92 9.09 34.52
C LYS A 66 14.12 10.22 35.14
N GLU A 67 14.62 11.43 34.93
CA GLU A 67 14.07 12.66 35.48
C GLU A 67 12.69 13.01 34.89
N LYS A 68 11.93 13.80 35.64
CA LYS A 68 10.67 14.37 35.17
C LYS A 68 10.94 15.69 34.43
N ASN A 69 11.03 15.65 33.11
CA ASN A 69 10.90 16.84 32.26
C ASN A 69 9.79 16.64 31.23
N ALA A 70 8.57 17.02 31.61
CA ALA A 70 7.35 16.83 30.83
C ALA A 70 6.65 18.18 30.55
N ALA A 71 7.31 19.08 29.82
CA ALA A 71 6.70 20.32 29.31
C ALA A 71 7.55 21.05 28.23
N ALA A 72 7.64 20.52 27.00
CA ALA A 72 7.92 21.33 25.79
C ALA A 72 7.76 20.52 24.49
N GLY A 73 7.24 21.15 23.43
CA GLY A 73 7.38 20.69 22.05
C GLY A 73 6.40 19.62 21.58
N ARG A 74 5.29 20.03 20.96
CA ARG A 74 4.73 19.23 19.86
C ARG A 74 5.74 19.26 18.72
N ARG A 75 6.55 18.21 18.57
CA ARG A 75 7.23 17.92 17.30
C ARG A 75 6.25 17.15 16.41
N TYR A 76 6.33 17.35 15.11
CA TYR A 76 5.54 16.59 14.16
C TYR A 76 5.96 15.13 14.24
N ASP A 77 5.06 14.25 14.67
CA ASP A 77 5.22 12.82 14.41
C ASP A 77 5.05 12.61 12.91
N VAL A 78 6.19 12.54 12.21
CA VAL A 78 6.25 12.04 10.85
C VAL A 78 5.79 10.59 10.91
N GLN A 79 4.55 10.38 10.48
CA GLN A 79 3.82 9.12 10.55
C GLN A 79 4.73 7.99 10.05
N ALA A 80 4.88 6.95 10.87
CA ALA A 80 5.82 5.87 10.55
C ALA A 80 5.46 5.27 9.18
N PRO A 81 6.44 5.11 8.27
CA PRO A 81 6.18 4.51 6.97
C PRO A 81 5.59 3.11 7.16
N ASP A 82 4.62 2.75 6.32
CA ASP A 82 3.93 1.47 6.43
C ASP A 82 4.92 0.29 6.40
N ALA A 83 4.68 -0.72 7.22
CA ALA A 83 5.62 -1.81 7.46
C ALA A 83 5.89 -2.62 6.18
N SER A 84 4.93 -2.68 5.24
CA SER A 84 5.12 -3.29 3.93
C SER A 84 6.06 -2.46 3.03
N ILE A 85 5.96 -1.13 3.07
CA ILE A 85 6.89 -0.21 2.37
C ILE A 85 8.31 -0.31 2.96
N VAL A 86 8.43 -0.40 4.28
CA VAL A 86 9.72 -0.59 4.97
C VAL A 86 10.34 -1.94 4.59
N LEU A 87 9.55 -3.01 4.54
CA LEU A 87 10.01 -4.34 4.11
C LEU A 87 10.46 -4.38 2.64
N GLU A 88 9.76 -3.69 1.74
CA GLU A 88 10.18 -3.58 0.33
C GLU A 88 11.47 -2.74 0.20
N GLY A 89 11.67 -1.73 1.06
CA GLY A 89 12.93 -0.97 1.15
C GLY A 89 14.14 -1.87 1.45
N TYR A 90 14.04 -2.75 2.46
CA TYR A 90 15.10 -3.70 2.80
C TYR A 90 15.19 -4.92 1.86
N ARG A 91 14.36 -5.02 0.82
CA ARG A 91 14.32 -6.20 -0.07
C ARG A 91 15.65 -6.45 -0.80
N ALA A 92 16.36 -5.40 -1.18
CA ALA A 92 17.70 -5.50 -1.76
C ALA A 92 18.71 -6.06 -0.74
N ASP A 93 18.68 -5.54 0.49
CA ASP A 93 19.60 -5.94 1.55
C ASP A 93 19.34 -7.38 2.02
N ILE A 94 18.08 -7.79 2.12
CA ILE A 94 17.67 -9.17 2.43
C ILE A 94 18.22 -10.16 1.39
N LEU A 95 18.18 -9.79 0.09
CA LEU A 95 18.78 -10.58 -0.99
C LEU A 95 20.32 -10.61 -0.91
N ASN A 96 20.93 -9.53 -0.46
CA ASN A 96 22.38 -9.40 -0.23
C ASN A 96 22.82 -9.84 1.19
N GLY A 97 21.95 -10.47 1.98
CA GLY A 97 22.24 -10.94 3.33
C GLY A 97 22.61 -9.86 4.36
N PHE A 98 22.34 -8.58 4.08
CA PHE A 98 22.87 -7.40 4.76
C PHE A 98 24.43 -7.31 4.79
N GLU A 99 25.11 -7.83 3.76
CA GLU A 99 26.52 -7.46 3.52
C GLU A 99 26.66 -5.93 3.38
N GLU A 100 27.71 -5.36 3.98
CA GLU A 100 27.94 -3.91 3.95
C GLU A 100 28.08 -3.41 2.51
N PRO A 101 27.42 -2.29 2.13
CA PRO A 101 27.49 -1.78 0.79
C PRO A 101 28.93 -1.39 0.44
N GLN A 102 29.50 -2.08 -0.56
CA GLN A 102 30.85 -1.85 -1.09
C GLN A 102 31.17 -0.35 -1.14
N ALA A 103 32.09 0.07 -0.26
CA ALA A 103 32.45 1.47 -0.11
C ALA A 103 32.87 2.05 -1.46
N ARG A 104 32.27 3.18 -1.87
CA ARG A 104 32.45 3.77 -3.20
C ARG A 104 33.89 4.21 -3.41
N TYR A 105 34.70 3.28 -3.92
CA TYR A 105 36.14 3.42 -4.12
C TYR A 105 36.42 4.48 -5.20
N ASN A 106 37.13 5.54 -4.84
CA ASN A 106 37.67 6.49 -5.81
C ASN A 106 38.97 5.93 -6.41
N PRO A 107 38.97 5.44 -7.67
CA PRO A 107 40.15 4.81 -8.27
C PRO A 107 41.30 5.79 -8.52
N ALA A 108 41.05 7.10 -8.47
CA ALA A 108 42.08 8.13 -8.58
C ALA A 108 42.78 8.47 -7.25
N ASN A 109 42.29 7.97 -6.10
CA ASN A 109 42.83 8.30 -4.79
C ASN A 109 42.98 7.05 -3.90
N THR A 110 44.10 6.35 -4.06
CA THR A 110 44.44 5.14 -3.29
C THR A 110 44.72 5.41 -1.80
N ALA A 111 45.03 6.66 -1.42
CA ALA A 111 45.30 7.05 -0.03
C ALA A 111 44.02 7.32 0.76
N HIS A 112 43.01 7.92 0.12
CA HIS A 112 41.68 8.14 0.69
C HIS A 112 40.59 7.60 -0.25
N PRO A 113 40.36 6.26 -0.25
CA PRO A 113 39.46 5.61 -1.20
C PRO A 113 37.99 5.97 -1.02
N GLN A 114 37.58 6.46 0.16
CA GLN A 114 36.22 6.95 0.43
C GLN A 114 36.01 8.44 0.10
N SER A 115 36.85 9.01 -0.76
CA SER A 115 36.65 10.38 -1.30
C SER A 115 35.64 10.41 -2.44
N SER A 116 35.00 11.55 -2.68
CA SER A 116 34.21 11.73 -3.92
C SER A 116 35.15 11.83 -5.12
N THR A 117 34.68 11.39 -6.30
CA THR A 117 35.44 11.50 -7.56
C THR A 117 35.65 12.95 -8.03
N LEU A 118 35.00 13.92 -7.38
CA LEU A 118 35.11 15.36 -7.63
C LEU A 118 36.02 16.08 -6.62
N PHE A 119 36.52 15.37 -5.60
CA PHE A 119 37.48 15.90 -4.63
C PHE A 119 38.91 15.55 -5.06
N ASN A 120 39.65 16.56 -5.51
CA ASN A 120 41.07 16.45 -5.80
C ASN A 120 41.87 16.88 -4.57
N ILE A 121 42.37 15.91 -3.81
CA ILE A 121 43.22 16.15 -2.63
C ILE A 121 44.52 16.90 -2.95
N ASN A 122 44.89 16.99 -4.25
CA ASN A 122 46.06 17.73 -4.73
C ASN A 122 45.75 19.19 -5.12
N ASP A 123 44.53 19.69 -4.87
CA ASP A 123 44.17 21.11 -5.01
C ASP A 123 44.17 21.80 -3.63
N PRO A 124 45.19 22.62 -3.31
CA PRO A 124 45.27 23.34 -2.03
C PRO A 124 44.07 24.26 -1.77
N ILE A 125 43.43 24.81 -2.80
CA ILE A 125 42.30 25.74 -2.67
C ILE A 125 41.04 24.95 -2.31
N GLN A 126 40.76 23.84 -3.02
CA GLN A 126 39.63 22.97 -2.71
C GLN A 126 39.75 22.37 -1.29
N VAL A 127 40.94 21.92 -0.91
CA VAL A 127 41.21 21.40 0.45
C VAL A 127 41.06 22.50 1.50
N HIS A 128 41.64 23.69 1.29
CA HIS A 128 41.55 24.78 2.27
C HIS A 128 40.11 25.26 2.49
N LEU A 129 39.33 25.44 1.42
CA LEU A 129 37.92 25.85 1.52
C LEU A 129 37.07 24.82 2.27
N LEU A 130 37.26 23.52 2.00
CA LEU A 130 36.54 22.45 2.69
C LEU A 130 36.94 22.35 4.16
N VAL A 131 38.22 22.59 4.49
CA VAL A 131 38.69 22.66 5.88
C VAL A 131 38.10 23.88 6.59
N GLU A 132 38.17 25.09 6.03
CA GLU A 132 37.59 26.28 6.66
C GLU A 132 36.08 26.12 6.88
N THR A 133 35.35 25.58 5.89
CA THR A 133 33.91 25.27 6.02
C THR A 133 33.66 24.28 7.17
N ALA A 134 34.38 23.15 7.22
CA ALA A 134 34.19 22.15 8.27
C ALA A 134 34.57 22.66 9.67
N LEU A 135 35.58 23.52 9.79
CA LEU A 135 35.95 24.18 11.03
C LEU A 135 34.87 25.20 11.46
N TRP A 136 34.27 25.92 10.51
CA TRP A 136 33.18 26.87 10.77
C TRP A 136 31.91 26.15 11.23
N ASP A 137 31.49 25.09 10.54
CA ASP A 137 30.34 24.25 10.90
C ASP A 137 30.52 23.58 12.28
N ALA A 138 31.73 23.07 12.57
CA ALA A 138 32.04 22.40 13.83
C ALA A 138 32.18 23.34 15.04
N LYS A 139 32.17 24.66 14.83
CA LYS A 139 32.32 25.68 15.89
C LYS A 139 31.20 25.66 16.92
N GLU A 140 29.99 25.25 16.52
CA GLU A 140 28.79 25.24 17.38
C GLU A 140 28.41 23.82 17.85
N TYR A 141 29.31 22.84 17.70
CA TYR A 141 29.06 21.46 18.12
C TYR A 141 29.34 21.23 19.60
N GLU A 142 28.44 20.47 20.24
CA GLU A 142 28.49 20.08 21.65
C GLU A 142 29.70 19.19 21.94
N ILE A 143 30.56 19.62 22.88
CA ILE A 143 31.68 18.82 23.38
C ILE A 143 31.24 18.17 24.70
N LEU A 144 30.86 16.89 24.58
CA LEU A 144 30.47 16.00 25.67
C LEU A 144 31.64 15.63 26.59
N SER A 145 31.32 15.21 27.82
CA SER A 145 32.32 14.66 28.76
C SER A 145 32.75 13.23 28.41
N PRO A 146 33.91 12.75 28.91
CA PRO A 146 34.36 11.37 28.65
C PRO A 146 33.38 10.29 29.09
N GLU A 147 32.64 10.52 30.18
CA GLU A 147 31.65 9.58 30.71
C GLU A 147 30.42 9.48 29.79
N GLU A 148 29.89 10.62 29.34
CA GLU A 148 28.79 10.67 28.35
C GLU A 148 29.20 10.06 27.01
N VAL A 149 30.44 10.30 26.57
CA VAL A 149 31.01 9.73 25.35
C VAL A 149 31.09 8.20 25.43
N ASP A 150 31.53 7.65 26.56
CA ASP A 150 31.58 6.19 26.74
C ASP A 150 30.19 5.57 26.94
N ASP A 151 29.23 6.27 27.55
CA ASP A 151 27.84 5.82 27.63
C ASP A 151 27.11 5.90 26.29
N LEU A 152 27.40 6.89 25.43
CA LEU A 152 26.93 6.90 24.05
C LEU A 152 27.56 5.77 23.23
N LYS A 153 28.86 5.47 23.40
CA LYS A 153 29.49 4.30 22.74
C LYS A 153 28.83 3.00 23.15
N LYS A 154 28.57 2.78 24.45
CA LYS A 154 27.84 1.60 24.97
C LYS A 154 26.44 1.51 24.35
N GLN A 155 25.73 2.63 24.22
CA GLN A 155 24.42 2.69 23.56
C GLN A 155 24.51 2.36 22.07
N CYS A 156 25.47 2.92 21.32
CA CYS A 156 25.70 2.57 19.92
C CYS A 156 26.06 1.10 19.72
N GLN A 157 26.88 0.51 20.60
CA GLN A 157 27.23 -0.91 20.57
C GLN A 157 26.00 -1.80 20.83
N SER A 158 25.21 -1.49 21.86
CA SER A 158 23.99 -2.24 22.19
C SER A 158 22.92 -2.14 21.09
N LEU A 159 22.75 -0.95 20.50
CA LEU A 159 21.86 -0.76 19.35
C LEU A 159 22.36 -1.51 18.12
N ASN A 160 23.64 -1.43 17.77
CA ASN A 160 24.22 -2.16 16.64
C ASN A 160 24.09 -3.69 16.80
N GLN A 161 24.38 -4.24 17.99
CA GLN A 161 24.15 -5.66 18.27
C GLN A 161 22.69 -6.06 17.99
N ARG A 162 21.73 -5.26 18.50
CA ARG A 162 20.30 -5.53 18.31
C ARG A 162 19.85 -5.37 16.85
N ILE A 163 20.40 -4.41 16.10
CA ILE A 163 20.18 -4.25 14.65
C ILE A 163 20.71 -5.48 13.90
N GLN A 164 21.90 -5.98 14.24
CA GLN A 164 22.45 -7.18 13.60
C GLN A 164 21.60 -8.43 13.89
N THR A 165 21.11 -8.60 15.12
CA THR A 165 20.14 -9.66 15.44
C THR A 165 18.83 -9.50 14.65
N ALA A 166 18.30 -8.28 14.53
CA ALA A 166 17.10 -8.00 13.74
C ALA A 166 17.30 -8.29 12.24
N ARG A 167 18.45 -7.91 11.66
CA ARG A 167 18.84 -8.22 10.27
C ARG A 167 18.92 -9.73 10.03
N GLN A 168 19.58 -10.46 10.91
CA GLN A 168 19.68 -11.93 10.84
C GLN A 168 18.29 -12.59 10.92
N ASN A 169 17.46 -12.17 11.88
CA ASN A 169 16.09 -12.65 12.01
C ASN A 169 15.24 -12.34 10.77
N LEU A 170 15.37 -11.15 10.17
CA LEU A 170 14.64 -10.75 8.98
C LEU A 170 15.05 -11.56 7.74
N VAL A 171 16.35 -11.85 7.56
CA VAL A 171 16.83 -12.76 6.49
C VAL A 171 16.28 -14.18 6.69
N VAL A 172 16.26 -14.67 7.92
CA VAL A 172 15.71 -15.99 8.26
C VAL A 172 14.19 -16.04 8.02
N HIS A 173 13.44 -15.02 8.47
CA HIS A 173 12.00 -14.96 8.28
C HIS A 173 11.59 -14.71 6.82
N SER A 174 12.36 -13.96 6.02
CA SER A 174 12.15 -13.88 4.58
C SER A 174 12.31 -15.24 3.92
N LYS A 175 13.33 -16.03 4.30
CA LYS A 175 13.50 -17.41 3.80
C LYS A 175 12.31 -18.31 4.19
N TYR A 176 11.76 -18.16 5.40
CA TYR A 176 10.52 -18.85 5.79
C TYR A 176 9.29 -18.37 5.00
N ARG A 177 9.11 -17.07 4.78
CA ARG A 177 8.04 -16.51 3.93
C ARG A 177 8.12 -17.06 2.51
N ASP A 178 9.31 -17.12 1.94
CA ASP A 178 9.54 -17.57 0.56
C ASP A 178 9.41 -19.10 0.43
N ALA A 179 9.78 -19.85 1.47
CA ALA A 179 9.45 -21.27 1.60
C ALA A 179 7.93 -21.51 1.70
N ALA A 180 7.20 -20.75 2.53
CA ALA A 180 5.74 -20.83 2.64
C ALA A 180 5.03 -20.47 1.32
N ARG A 181 5.49 -19.40 0.64
CA ARG A 181 5.06 -19.05 -0.73
C ARG A 181 5.31 -20.20 -1.72
N SER A 182 6.38 -20.98 -1.56
CA SER A 182 6.63 -22.19 -2.37
C SER A 182 5.68 -23.34 -1.99
N MET A 183 5.34 -23.52 -0.71
CA MET A 183 4.39 -24.53 -0.24
C MET A 183 2.98 -24.28 -0.77
N THR A 184 2.44 -23.05 -0.67
CA THR A 184 1.18 -22.66 -1.34
C THR A 184 1.20 -23.06 -2.82
N LYS A 185 2.32 -22.79 -3.53
CA LYS A 185 2.48 -23.12 -4.95
C LYS A 185 2.61 -24.62 -5.25
N LEU A 186 2.99 -25.45 -4.27
CA LEU A 186 3.00 -26.91 -4.33
C LEU A 186 1.61 -27.55 -4.07
N TYR A 187 0.64 -26.76 -3.61
CA TYR A 187 -0.78 -27.12 -3.57
C TYR A 187 -1.62 -26.39 -4.66
N PRO A 188 -1.33 -26.56 -5.96
CA PRO A 188 -2.08 -25.86 -7.01
C PRO A 188 -3.55 -26.31 -7.04
N ASP A 189 -4.48 -25.36 -6.94
CA ASP A 189 -5.92 -25.66 -7.06
C ASP A 189 -6.23 -26.26 -8.44
N LYS A 190 -6.67 -27.52 -8.45
CA LYS A 190 -6.85 -28.34 -9.65
C LYS A 190 -8.00 -27.90 -10.56
N LYS A 191 -8.69 -26.80 -10.24
CA LYS A 191 -9.72 -26.19 -11.09
C LYS A 191 -9.18 -25.58 -12.39
N LYS A 192 -7.94 -25.10 -12.42
CA LYS A 192 -7.43 -24.25 -13.53
C LYS A 192 -6.78 -24.99 -14.72
N SER A 193 -7.07 -26.29 -14.90
CA SER A 193 -6.60 -27.09 -16.06
C SER A 193 -7.65 -28.05 -16.62
N VAL A 194 -8.90 -27.61 -16.74
CA VAL A 194 -9.94 -28.33 -17.48
C VAL A 194 -9.95 -27.83 -18.93
N ASP A 195 -9.24 -28.54 -19.80
CA ASP A 195 -9.25 -28.30 -21.24
C ASP A 195 -10.61 -28.77 -21.83
N LEU A 196 -11.31 -27.89 -22.53
CA LEU A 196 -12.76 -28.00 -22.79
C LEU A 196 -13.09 -28.82 -24.06
N ASN A 197 -12.54 -30.04 -24.20
CA ASN A 197 -12.69 -30.83 -25.44
C ASN A 197 -12.76 -32.39 -25.32
N ASP A 198 -13.20 -32.98 -24.20
CA ASP A 198 -13.58 -34.42 -24.14
C ASP A 198 -14.90 -34.65 -23.36
N PRO A 199 -16.03 -34.96 -24.04
CA PRO A 199 -17.32 -35.17 -23.39
C PRO A 199 -17.51 -36.56 -22.73
N ASN A 200 -16.55 -37.50 -22.83
CA ASN A 200 -16.82 -38.94 -22.61
C ASN A 200 -16.16 -39.58 -21.36
N LYS A 201 -15.92 -38.81 -20.29
CA LYS A 201 -15.32 -39.33 -19.03
C LYS A 201 -16.12 -39.11 -17.73
N GLN A 202 -17.45 -39.20 -17.81
CA GLN A 202 -18.32 -39.28 -16.63
C GLN A 202 -18.43 -40.72 -16.07
N LYS A 203 -17.41 -41.21 -15.35
CA LYS A 203 -17.49 -42.47 -14.58
C LYS A 203 -16.85 -42.39 -13.18
N ARG A 204 -17.71 -42.07 -12.20
CA ARG A 204 -17.74 -42.52 -10.79
C ARG A 204 -16.41 -42.72 -10.04
N GLY A 205 -16.13 -41.83 -9.08
CA GLY A 205 -15.24 -42.10 -7.94
C GLY A 205 -15.95 -41.86 -6.61
N ILE A 206 -16.32 -42.92 -5.89
CA ILE A 206 -17.08 -42.83 -4.62
C ILE A 206 -16.12 -42.74 -3.41
N PHE A 207 -15.34 -41.65 -3.35
CA PHE A 207 -14.41 -41.36 -2.25
C PHE A 207 -14.30 -39.84 -1.98
N GLY A 208 -15.43 -39.20 -1.67
CA GLY A 208 -15.57 -37.75 -1.52
C GLY A 208 -14.91 -37.11 -0.28
N ASN A 209 -13.85 -37.69 0.30
CA ASN A 209 -13.29 -37.26 1.59
C ASN A 209 -11.81 -36.83 1.57
N ARG A 210 -11.14 -36.78 0.40
CA ARG A 210 -9.75 -36.28 0.28
C ARG A 210 -9.65 -34.80 -0.08
N ASN A 211 -10.59 -34.26 -0.87
CA ASN A 211 -10.53 -32.87 -1.31
C ASN A 211 -10.62 -31.86 -0.14
N ARG A 212 -11.26 -32.24 0.98
CA ARG A 212 -11.33 -31.40 2.18
C ARG A 212 -9.95 -31.24 2.82
N SER A 213 -9.24 -32.36 3.07
CA SER A 213 -7.87 -32.36 3.61
C SER A 213 -6.89 -31.53 2.77
N ASN A 214 -6.98 -31.56 1.43
CA ASN A 214 -6.17 -30.70 0.58
C ASN A 214 -6.58 -29.23 0.66
N SER A 215 -7.87 -28.92 0.78
CA SER A 215 -8.36 -27.53 0.95
C SER A 215 -7.98 -26.95 2.31
N ASP A 216 -7.96 -27.77 3.36
CA ASP A 216 -7.50 -27.37 4.68
C ASP A 216 -5.98 -27.15 4.69
N GLN A 217 -5.19 -28.00 4.02
CA GLN A 217 -3.73 -27.81 3.85
C GLN A 217 -3.36 -26.57 3.02
N VAL A 218 -4.13 -26.24 1.97
CA VAL A 218 -3.98 -24.96 1.25
C VAL A 218 -4.20 -23.78 2.21
N ARG A 219 -5.33 -23.79 2.93
CA ARG A 219 -5.70 -22.72 3.86
C ARG A 219 -4.71 -22.60 5.03
N GLU A 220 -4.17 -23.71 5.50
CA GLU A 220 -3.13 -23.79 6.54
C GLU A 220 -1.83 -23.15 6.02
N ALA A 221 -1.32 -23.58 4.86
CA ALA A 221 -0.14 -22.99 4.22
C ALA A 221 -0.30 -21.49 3.92
N ASP A 222 -1.50 -21.04 3.53
CA ASP A 222 -1.79 -19.62 3.31
C ASP A 222 -1.85 -18.83 4.63
N THR A 223 -2.33 -19.41 5.73
CA THR A 223 -2.23 -18.79 7.06
C THR A 223 -0.80 -18.76 7.60
N GLU A 224 0.00 -19.80 7.36
CA GLU A 224 1.44 -19.82 7.70
C GLU A 224 2.22 -18.80 6.88
N ARG A 225 1.90 -18.66 5.59
CA ARG A 225 2.41 -17.62 4.72
C ARG A 225 2.06 -16.24 5.27
N ALA A 226 0.78 -15.93 5.51
CA ALA A 226 0.36 -14.62 6.01
C ALA A 226 0.99 -14.29 7.38
N ALA A 227 1.13 -15.27 8.26
CA ALA A 227 1.82 -15.09 9.54
C ALA A 227 3.34 -14.88 9.38
N SER A 228 3.97 -15.46 8.36
CA SER A 228 5.39 -15.26 8.03
C SER A 228 5.64 -13.93 7.31
N GLU A 229 4.72 -13.53 6.44
CA GLU A 229 4.66 -12.26 5.72
C GLU A 229 4.59 -11.11 6.74
N LYS A 230 3.61 -11.13 7.65
CA LYS A 230 3.51 -10.17 8.76
C LYS A 230 4.74 -10.15 9.66
N LYS A 231 5.33 -11.31 10.01
CA LYS A 231 6.57 -11.35 10.82
C LYS A 231 7.75 -10.65 10.13
N CYS A 232 7.81 -10.66 8.80
CA CYS A 232 8.82 -9.89 8.07
C CYS A 232 8.54 -8.37 8.17
N GLU A 233 7.28 -7.96 8.08
CA GLU A 233 6.86 -6.55 8.22
C GLU A 233 7.12 -6.03 9.64
N ASP A 234 6.71 -6.78 10.68
CA ASP A 234 6.96 -6.46 12.10
C ASP A 234 8.48 -6.34 12.38
N LEU A 235 9.31 -7.24 11.84
CA LEU A 235 10.78 -7.20 11.99
C LEU A 235 11.43 -6.06 11.21
N ALA A 236 10.96 -5.76 9.99
CA ALA A 236 11.45 -4.63 9.21
C ALA A 236 11.13 -3.28 9.89
N ALA A 237 9.95 -3.17 10.52
CA ALA A 237 9.57 -2.02 11.33
C ALA A 237 10.40 -1.89 12.62
N GLU A 238 10.68 -2.97 13.36
CA GLU A 238 11.63 -2.90 14.50
C GLU A 238 13.01 -2.45 14.02
N LEU A 239 13.54 -3.07 12.96
CA LEU A 239 14.86 -2.80 12.39
C LEU A 239 15.00 -1.32 11.98
N TRP A 240 14.04 -0.77 11.23
CA TRP A 240 14.01 0.67 10.90
C TRP A 240 13.95 1.56 12.15
N SER A 241 13.17 1.18 13.16
CA SER A 241 13.10 1.94 14.41
C SER A 241 14.41 1.92 15.21
N LEU A 242 15.19 0.84 15.11
CA LEU A 242 16.49 0.70 15.76
C LEU A 242 17.57 1.49 15.00
N GLU A 243 17.62 1.38 13.67
CA GLU A 243 18.54 2.15 12.82
C GLU A 243 18.29 3.66 12.97
N LYS A 244 17.02 4.11 12.93
CA LYS A 244 16.65 5.51 13.19
C LYS A 244 17.08 5.99 14.59
N ARG A 245 17.13 5.09 15.58
CA ARG A 245 17.59 5.38 16.95
C ARG A 245 19.11 5.33 17.12
N LEU A 246 19.85 4.72 16.19
CA LEU A 246 21.31 4.69 16.17
C LEU A 246 21.92 5.99 15.63
N ILE A 247 21.25 6.62 14.65
CA ILE A 247 21.69 7.88 14.03
C ILE A 247 21.91 8.99 15.07
N GLU A 248 21.02 9.15 16.05
CA GLU A 248 21.10 10.20 17.07
C GLU A 248 22.38 10.14 17.95
N PRO A 249 22.70 9.02 18.64
CA PRO A 249 23.93 8.92 19.43
C PRO A 249 25.21 8.91 18.57
N GLU A 250 25.19 8.32 17.36
CA GLU A 250 26.34 8.39 16.44
C GLU A 250 26.59 9.82 15.95
N HIS A 251 25.54 10.57 15.62
CA HIS A 251 25.63 11.99 15.23
C HIS A 251 26.15 12.87 16.37
N ARG A 252 25.78 12.59 17.63
CA ARG A 252 26.36 13.26 18.81
C ARG A 252 27.84 12.94 19.00
N LEU A 253 28.24 11.67 18.88
CA LEU A 253 29.65 11.27 18.95
C LEU A 253 30.48 11.91 17.82
N LEU A 254 29.93 12.00 16.61
CA LEU A 254 30.56 12.67 15.48
C LEU A 254 30.69 14.18 15.71
N LYS A 255 29.64 14.85 16.22
CA LYS A 255 29.66 16.27 16.59
C LYS A 255 30.71 16.57 17.67
N HIS A 256 30.74 15.81 18.75
CA HIS A 256 31.77 15.91 19.79
C HIS A 256 33.18 15.73 19.20
N THR A 257 33.36 14.75 18.30
CA THR A 257 34.67 14.48 17.66
C THR A 257 35.11 15.64 16.77
N ALA A 258 34.20 16.17 15.95
CA ALA A 258 34.46 17.35 15.11
C ALA A 258 34.69 18.63 15.94
N GLY A 259 33.94 18.82 17.03
CA GLY A 259 34.13 19.91 17.98
C GLY A 259 35.49 19.88 18.68
N ILE A 260 35.97 18.70 19.10
CA ILE A 260 37.33 18.53 19.61
C ILE A 260 38.38 18.80 18.52
N LEU A 261 38.18 18.30 17.29
CA LEU A 261 39.10 18.58 16.19
C LEU A 261 39.19 20.08 15.88
N GLN A 262 38.06 20.79 15.86
CA GLN A 262 38.01 22.26 15.73
C GLN A 262 38.69 22.96 16.91
N MET A 263 38.38 22.58 18.15
CA MET A 263 39.00 23.16 19.36
C MET A 263 40.52 22.92 19.44
N THR A 264 41.02 21.83 18.87
CA THR A 264 42.45 21.48 18.85
C THR A 264 43.19 21.94 17.59
N HIS A 265 42.46 22.37 16.54
CA HIS A 265 43.05 22.87 15.30
C HIS A 265 43.65 24.27 15.48
N LYS A 266 44.99 24.33 15.54
CA LYS A 266 45.75 25.58 15.61
C LYS A 266 45.76 26.29 14.26
N GLY A 267 44.70 27.04 13.97
CA GLY A 267 44.66 28.01 12.87
C GLY A 267 45.72 29.11 13.00
N PRO A 268 45.93 29.92 11.94
CA PRO A 268 46.93 30.97 11.93
C PRO A 268 46.70 31.99 13.05
N LYS A 269 47.77 32.32 13.79
CA LYS A 269 47.70 33.21 14.96
C LYS A 269 47.15 34.58 14.56
N ARG A 270 46.05 34.99 15.18
CA ARG A 270 45.70 36.40 15.39
C ARG A 270 46.14 36.78 16.78
N ASP A 271 47.30 37.42 16.90
CA ASP A 271 47.80 37.92 18.19
C ASP A 271 46.96 39.13 18.65
N PRO A 272 46.28 39.10 19.82
CA PRO A 272 45.40 40.16 20.27
C PRO A 272 46.16 41.15 21.18
N GLY A 273 46.95 42.05 20.59
CA GLY A 273 47.71 43.05 21.38
C GLY A 273 48.47 44.07 20.55
N GLY A 274 47.80 45.15 20.14
CA GLY A 274 48.42 46.31 19.48
C GLY A 274 47.36 47.33 19.10
N ASP A 275 47.39 48.50 19.75
CA ASP A 275 46.46 49.61 19.52
C ASP A 275 47.15 50.77 18.77
N ASP A 276 46.31 51.68 18.27
CA ASP A 276 46.57 53.02 17.75
C ASP A 276 46.97 53.23 16.26
N SER A 277 46.23 54.18 15.68
CA SER A 277 46.53 55.09 14.56
C SER A 277 46.76 54.63 13.11
N ARG A 278 45.66 54.81 12.35
CA ARG A 278 45.57 55.65 11.11
C ARG A 278 46.15 55.14 9.78
N GLN A 279 45.19 54.83 8.89
CA GLN A 279 45.06 55.43 7.55
C GLN A 279 46.18 55.20 6.51
N GLY A 280 46.12 54.05 5.85
CA GLY A 280 46.81 53.75 4.58
C GLY A 280 46.29 52.42 4.02
N GLY A 281 45.87 52.38 2.76
CA GLY A 281 45.12 51.24 2.23
C GLY A 281 45.97 50.27 1.38
N ILE A 282 45.79 48.96 1.63
CA ILE A 282 46.04 47.83 0.72
C ILE A 282 44.93 46.79 1.02
N PRO A 283 44.23 46.19 0.04
CA PRO A 283 43.27 45.12 0.28
C PRO A 283 43.96 43.81 0.73
N PRO A 284 43.27 42.91 1.46
CA PRO A 284 43.82 41.61 1.85
C PRO A 284 43.87 40.66 0.63
N GLY A 285 44.95 40.76 -0.15
CA GLY A 285 45.10 40.06 -1.44
C GLY A 285 46.51 39.53 -1.72
N SER A 286 47.29 39.18 -0.68
CA SER A 286 48.57 38.48 -0.84
C SER A 286 48.38 36.96 -0.67
N PRO A 287 48.80 36.09 -1.60
CA PRO A 287 48.57 34.63 -1.53
C PRO A 287 49.35 33.86 -0.44
N GLU A 288 50.07 34.53 0.44
CA GLU A 288 51.09 33.93 1.31
C GLU A 288 50.52 33.01 2.41
N SER A 289 49.24 33.19 2.79
CA SER A 289 48.54 32.31 3.74
C SER A 289 48.16 30.93 3.18
N MET A 290 48.36 30.67 1.88
CA MET A 290 48.00 29.40 1.24
C MET A 290 48.96 28.25 1.57
N TYR A 291 50.23 28.54 1.85
CA TYR A 291 51.29 27.53 1.91
C TYR A 291 51.56 26.95 3.30
N THR A 292 51.05 27.57 4.37
CA THR A 292 51.30 27.17 5.77
C THR A 292 50.69 25.82 6.18
N TYR A 293 49.70 25.32 5.43
CA TYR A 293 48.96 24.09 5.79
C TYR A 293 49.65 22.78 5.39
N HIS A 294 50.65 22.81 4.50
CA HIS A 294 51.13 21.59 3.82
C HIS A 294 52.28 20.84 4.54
N ASN A 295 52.81 21.32 5.67
CA ASN A 295 54.01 20.73 6.26
C ASN A 295 54.05 20.64 7.80
N ALA A 296 52.90 20.41 8.45
CA ALA A 296 52.80 20.17 9.90
C ALA A 296 53.04 18.70 10.32
N ARG A 297 53.67 17.88 9.47
CA ARG A 297 53.75 16.41 9.66
C ARG A 297 55.08 15.75 9.32
N ASN A 298 56.19 16.49 9.36
CA ASN A 298 57.52 15.89 9.57
C ASN A 298 58.54 16.89 10.12
N SER A 299 59.64 16.36 10.67
CA SER A 299 60.85 17.06 11.16
C SER A 299 60.68 18.00 12.37
N LEU A 300 61.08 17.51 13.54
CA LEU A 300 61.56 18.33 14.66
C LEU A 300 63.09 18.45 14.51
N GLU A 301 63.56 19.48 13.82
CA GLU A 301 64.96 19.95 13.91
C GLU A 301 65.08 21.42 13.43
N VAL A 302 66.24 22.05 13.61
CA VAL A 302 66.38 23.51 13.78
C VAL A 302 66.95 24.25 12.55
N ILE A 303 66.76 25.58 12.57
CA ILE A 303 67.06 26.65 11.60
C ILE A 303 68.54 26.70 11.12
N GLU A 304 68.75 27.32 9.95
CA GLU A 304 69.96 27.93 9.31
C GLU A 304 70.14 27.37 7.86
N ASP A 305 70.31 28.13 6.77
CA ASP A 305 70.53 29.59 6.59
C ASP A 305 70.03 30.18 5.23
N GLU A 306 69.80 31.50 5.24
CA GLU A 306 70.02 32.56 4.20
C GLU A 306 70.14 32.22 2.68
N PHE A 307 69.27 32.77 1.79
CA PHE A 307 69.60 32.97 0.36
C PHE A 307 68.84 34.07 -0.47
N ASP A 308 69.55 35.17 -0.74
CA ASP A 308 69.54 36.18 -1.85
C ASP A 308 68.28 36.55 -2.72
N GLU A 309 68.10 37.86 -2.97
CA GLU A 309 66.89 38.51 -3.52
C GLU A 309 66.87 38.72 -5.07
N ARG A 310 67.62 37.93 -5.86
CA ARG A 310 68.05 38.35 -7.23
C ARG A 310 67.11 38.12 -8.42
N SER A 311 65.87 37.65 -8.22
CA SER A 311 64.95 37.31 -9.32
C SER A 311 63.91 38.39 -9.67
N LEU A 312 64.07 39.62 -9.15
CA LEU A 312 63.26 40.77 -9.56
C LEU A 312 63.53 41.13 -11.04
N TYR A 313 62.44 41.37 -11.78
CA TYR A 313 62.36 41.71 -13.22
C TYR A 313 62.58 40.59 -14.25
N ARG A 314 61.45 40.02 -14.71
CA ARG A 314 61.04 40.30 -16.09
C ARG A 314 59.52 40.58 -16.17
N GLN A 315 59.10 41.35 -17.17
CA GLN A 315 57.82 42.06 -17.17
C GLN A 315 56.70 41.32 -17.92
N LEU A 316 55.46 41.71 -17.60
CA LEU A 316 54.23 41.40 -18.32
C LEU A 316 54.23 42.03 -19.73
N ASP A 317 53.69 41.32 -20.73
CA ASP A 317 52.43 41.69 -21.41
C ASP A 317 51.92 40.53 -22.31
N PRO A 318 50.68 40.58 -22.86
CA PRO A 318 49.91 39.38 -23.22
C PRO A 318 49.63 39.20 -24.73
N LEU A 319 48.80 38.18 -25.03
CA LEU A 319 48.15 37.87 -26.32
C LEU A 319 49.06 37.41 -27.46
N ASP A 320 48.97 36.12 -27.81
CA ASP A 320 48.43 35.73 -29.13
C ASP A 320 47.88 34.29 -29.10
N ILE A 321 46.96 33.98 -30.01
CA ILE A 321 46.42 32.65 -30.29
C ILE A 321 46.81 32.28 -31.73
N SER A 322 47.83 31.44 -31.93
CA SER A 322 48.07 30.86 -33.27
C SER A 322 48.80 29.51 -33.29
N PHE A 323 48.31 28.71 -34.24
CA PHE A 323 48.70 27.36 -34.61
C PHE A 323 50.21 27.16 -34.91
N GLY A 324 50.82 26.22 -34.19
CA GLY A 324 51.47 25.01 -34.76
C GLY A 324 52.70 25.12 -35.70
N ALA A 325 53.79 24.45 -35.31
CA ALA A 325 54.83 23.94 -36.21
C ALA A 325 55.51 22.66 -35.66
N PHE A 326 55.97 21.78 -36.54
CA PHE A 326 56.57 20.45 -36.24
C PHE A 326 58.02 20.55 -35.68
N GLY A 327 58.46 19.58 -34.85
CA GLY A 327 59.78 19.63 -34.18
C GLY A 327 60.62 18.33 -34.05
N MET A 328 60.02 17.13 -34.06
CA MET A 328 60.68 15.78 -34.13
C MET A 328 61.59 15.25 -32.99
N ASN A 329 61.48 13.92 -32.78
CA ASN A 329 62.46 12.96 -32.22
C ASN A 329 62.90 13.03 -30.73
N GLN A 330 62.27 12.23 -29.86
CA GLN A 330 62.71 10.83 -29.61
C GLN A 330 61.62 10.02 -28.88
N ALA A 331 61.80 8.70 -28.77
CA ALA A 331 60.71 7.74 -28.53
C ALA A 331 60.51 7.35 -27.05
N LEU A 332 59.24 7.16 -26.66
CA LEU A 332 58.81 6.12 -25.72
C LEU A 332 57.36 5.69 -26.02
N GLU A 333 56.90 4.64 -25.33
CA GLU A 333 55.78 3.77 -25.73
C GLU A 333 54.38 4.38 -25.61
N THR A 334 53.42 3.88 -26.41
CA THR A 334 52.04 4.38 -26.50
C THR A 334 51.05 3.60 -25.65
N PRO A 335 50.29 4.25 -24.74
CA PRO A 335 49.08 3.70 -24.14
C PRO A 335 47.78 4.34 -24.66
N SER A 336 46.67 3.61 -24.53
CA SER A 336 45.28 4.13 -24.46
C SER A 336 44.56 4.60 -25.74
N THR A 337 44.67 3.86 -26.85
CA THR A 337 43.63 3.89 -27.92
C THR A 337 42.22 3.55 -27.38
N GLU A 338 42.13 2.95 -26.20
CA GLU A 338 40.89 2.60 -25.51
C GLU A 338 40.20 3.82 -24.89
N ARG A 339 40.95 4.75 -24.27
CA ARG A 339 40.39 5.93 -23.59
C ARG A 339 39.64 6.86 -24.55
N SER A 340 40.09 6.95 -25.80
CA SER A 340 39.37 7.65 -26.87
C SER A 340 38.09 6.93 -27.32
N LYS A 341 38.04 5.60 -27.25
CA LYS A 341 36.81 4.82 -27.52
C LYS A 341 35.81 4.95 -26.39
N GLU A 342 36.26 4.92 -25.14
CA GLU A 342 35.43 5.16 -23.95
C GLU A 342 34.77 6.54 -24.02
N HIS A 343 35.52 7.59 -24.36
CA HIS A 343 34.98 8.94 -24.50
C HIS A 343 33.96 9.04 -25.65
N MET A 344 34.24 8.42 -26.80
CA MET A 344 33.32 8.36 -27.95
C MET A 344 32.03 7.56 -27.64
N GLN A 345 32.14 6.49 -26.86
CA GLN A 345 30.99 5.73 -26.34
C GLN A 345 30.17 6.59 -25.37
N LEU A 346 30.80 7.29 -24.43
CA LEU A 346 30.12 8.20 -23.51
C LEU A 346 29.31 9.26 -24.26
N ILE A 347 29.92 9.95 -25.24
CA ILE A 347 29.25 10.93 -26.10
C ILE A 347 28.02 10.31 -26.79
N THR A 348 28.18 9.13 -27.40
CA THR A 348 27.07 8.41 -28.04
C THR A 348 25.94 8.09 -27.05
N THR A 349 26.26 7.74 -25.79
CA THR A 349 25.24 7.50 -24.75
C THR A 349 24.58 8.78 -24.22
N THR A 350 25.25 9.94 -24.28
CA THR A 350 24.63 11.22 -23.94
C THR A 350 23.71 11.72 -25.05
N GLU A 351 24.07 11.54 -26.32
CA GLU A 351 23.21 11.88 -27.46
C GLU A 351 21.93 11.02 -27.45
N GLN A 352 22.05 9.70 -27.23
CA GLN A 352 20.87 8.82 -27.07
C GLN A 352 19.96 9.27 -25.92
N LYS A 353 20.52 9.58 -24.73
CA LYS A 353 19.71 10.05 -23.59
C LYS A 353 19.00 11.38 -23.85
N LEU A 354 19.55 12.23 -24.72
CA LEU A 354 18.92 13.48 -25.14
C LEU A 354 17.89 13.27 -26.25
N GLU A 355 18.03 12.24 -27.09
CA GLU A 355 16.96 11.76 -28.00
C GLU A 355 15.76 11.27 -27.19
N ASP A 356 16.00 10.42 -26.18
CA ASP A 356 14.99 9.87 -25.28
C ASP A 356 14.27 10.98 -24.49
N LEU A 357 15.03 11.93 -23.93
CA LEU A 357 14.50 13.05 -23.14
C LEU A 357 13.72 14.06 -24.00
N ASN A 358 14.22 14.40 -25.20
CA ASN A 358 13.50 15.28 -26.11
C ASN A 358 12.20 14.64 -26.64
N SER A 359 12.19 13.31 -26.81
CA SER A 359 10.97 12.56 -27.15
C SER A 359 9.95 12.60 -26.01
N ALA A 360 10.38 12.40 -24.77
CA ALA A 360 9.52 12.54 -23.59
C ALA A 360 8.98 13.98 -23.43
N LEU A 361 9.78 15.00 -23.73
CA LEU A 361 9.35 16.40 -23.72
C LEU A 361 8.30 16.68 -24.80
N ARG A 362 8.47 16.17 -26.02
CA ARG A 362 7.45 16.25 -27.08
C ARG A 362 6.14 15.59 -26.64
N GLU A 363 6.20 14.41 -26.01
CA GLU A 363 5.01 13.77 -25.43
C GLU A 363 4.33 14.60 -24.35
N VAL A 364 5.09 15.26 -23.45
CA VAL A 364 4.52 16.12 -22.40
C VAL A 364 3.83 17.35 -23.00
N ILE A 365 4.42 17.98 -24.01
CA ILE A 365 3.82 19.12 -24.72
C ILE A 365 2.49 18.71 -25.38
N ILE A 366 2.44 17.56 -26.05
CA ILE A 366 1.21 17.05 -26.69
C ILE A 366 0.15 16.61 -25.66
N LYS A 367 0.56 16.08 -24.51
CA LYS A 367 -0.36 15.74 -23.41
C LYS A 367 -0.91 16.99 -22.71
N ALA A 368 -0.18 18.11 -22.74
CA ALA A 368 -0.67 19.40 -22.27
C ALA A 368 -1.60 20.09 -23.30
N ASN A 369 -1.27 20.00 -24.59
CA ASN A 369 -2.06 20.59 -25.67
C ASN A 369 -2.07 19.66 -26.92
N PRO A 370 -3.17 18.91 -27.17
CA PRO A 370 -3.21 17.92 -28.24
C PRO A 370 -3.23 18.55 -29.65
N ASP A 371 -3.67 19.81 -29.78
CA ASP A 371 -3.72 20.51 -31.07
C ASP A 371 -2.30 20.86 -31.58
N HIS A 372 -1.27 20.78 -30.72
CA HIS A 372 0.11 21.12 -31.05
C HIS A 372 0.93 19.95 -31.66
N ASP A 373 0.38 18.73 -31.81
CA ASP A 373 1.11 17.61 -32.44
C ASP A 373 1.52 17.91 -33.90
N ALA A 374 0.67 18.64 -34.63
CA ALA A 374 0.91 19.03 -36.03
C ALA A 374 1.93 20.18 -36.21
N SER A 375 2.16 20.99 -35.19
CA SER A 375 3.05 22.17 -35.24
C SER A 375 4.40 21.95 -34.53
N HIS A 376 4.57 20.89 -33.75
CA HIS A 376 5.83 20.61 -33.06
C HIS A 376 6.83 19.84 -33.93
N ASN A 377 8.03 20.40 -34.11
CA ASN A 377 9.10 19.82 -34.94
C ASN A 377 9.47 18.37 -34.52
N PRO A 378 9.89 17.51 -35.47
CA PRO A 378 10.41 16.19 -35.13
C PRO A 378 11.68 16.28 -34.28
N VAL A 379 11.86 15.32 -33.37
CA VAL A 379 13.02 15.21 -32.50
C VAL A 379 14.28 14.95 -33.35
N PRO A 380 15.42 15.63 -33.09
CA PRO A 380 16.70 15.27 -33.70
C PRO A 380 17.09 13.83 -33.37
N LEU A 381 17.64 13.10 -34.33
CA LEU A 381 18.07 11.71 -34.14
C LEU A 381 19.58 11.67 -33.90
N ALA A 382 20.03 10.98 -32.86
CA ALA A 382 21.42 10.98 -32.42
C ALA A 382 22.41 10.54 -33.52
N ARG A 383 21.95 9.73 -34.49
CA ARG A 383 22.77 9.08 -35.52
C ARG A 383 22.62 9.65 -36.93
N THR A 384 21.76 10.65 -37.15
CA THR A 384 21.57 11.26 -38.47
C THR A 384 21.38 12.77 -38.38
N ASN A 385 22.08 13.52 -39.23
CA ASN A 385 21.79 14.95 -39.41
C ASN A 385 20.46 15.16 -40.17
N ALA A 386 20.02 16.41 -40.24
CA ALA A 386 18.81 16.83 -40.98
C ALA A 386 18.85 16.56 -42.50
N GLN A 387 19.93 15.98 -43.05
CA GLN A 387 20.03 15.50 -44.42
C GLN A 387 20.00 13.95 -44.52
N GLY A 388 19.72 13.24 -43.43
CA GLY A 388 19.65 11.77 -43.39
C GLY A 388 21.01 11.06 -43.50
N LYS A 389 22.13 11.79 -43.36
CA LYS A 389 23.48 11.21 -43.43
C LYS A 389 23.95 10.79 -42.03
N PRO A 390 24.70 9.68 -41.90
CA PRO A 390 25.29 9.28 -40.64
C PRO A 390 26.33 10.31 -40.18
N THR A 391 26.17 10.79 -38.95
CA THR A 391 27.02 11.79 -38.29
C THR A 391 28.11 11.14 -37.42
N GLN A 392 29.11 11.92 -37.02
CA GLN A 392 30.07 11.50 -35.99
C GLN A 392 29.49 11.73 -34.59
N PRO A 393 29.83 10.91 -33.57
CA PRO A 393 29.41 11.15 -32.19
C PRO A 393 29.86 12.53 -31.69
N GLY A 394 28.91 13.33 -31.21
CA GLY A 394 29.09 14.72 -30.78
C GLY A 394 28.59 15.76 -31.79
N GLU A 395 28.29 15.37 -33.03
CA GLU A 395 27.84 16.29 -34.10
C GLU A 395 26.35 16.63 -34.00
N THR A 396 25.53 15.78 -33.36
CA THR A 396 24.09 16.02 -33.16
C THR A 396 23.78 16.61 -31.77
N LEU A 397 24.68 16.46 -30.79
CA LEU A 397 24.54 16.99 -29.43
C LEU A 397 24.04 18.44 -29.37
N GLN A 398 24.56 19.33 -30.23
CA GLN A 398 24.14 20.73 -30.31
C GLN A 398 22.65 20.86 -30.71
N SER A 399 22.18 20.12 -31.72
CA SER A 399 20.78 20.21 -32.17
C SER A 399 19.80 19.58 -31.16
N HIS A 400 20.24 18.59 -30.38
CA HIS A 400 19.47 18.08 -29.24
C HIS A 400 19.28 19.16 -28.14
N LEU A 401 20.31 19.95 -27.83
CA LEU A 401 20.23 21.04 -26.85
C LEU A 401 19.37 22.20 -27.37
N ASP A 402 19.59 22.62 -28.62
CA ASP A 402 18.77 23.62 -29.32
C ASP A 402 17.28 23.24 -29.40
N TYR A 403 16.94 21.94 -29.43
CA TYR A 403 15.56 21.44 -29.39
C TYR A 403 15.01 21.46 -27.97
N LEU A 404 15.80 21.04 -26.98
CA LEU A 404 15.45 21.06 -25.55
C LEU A 404 15.10 22.48 -25.07
N GLU A 405 15.91 23.48 -25.43
CA GLU A 405 15.66 24.89 -25.11
C GLU A 405 14.30 25.37 -25.68
N LYS A 406 14.01 25.05 -26.95
CA LYS A 406 12.74 25.41 -27.60
C LYS A 406 11.55 24.66 -27.01
N GLY A 407 11.74 23.40 -26.62
CA GLY A 407 10.73 22.59 -25.93
C GLY A 407 10.40 23.15 -24.54
N ILE A 408 11.40 23.59 -23.78
CA ILE A 408 11.21 24.24 -22.48
C ILE A 408 10.49 25.60 -22.66
N ALA A 409 10.89 26.41 -23.64
CA ALA A 409 10.24 27.68 -23.92
C ALA A 409 8.77 27.53 -24.36
N THR A 410 8.44 26.50 -25.15
CA THR A 410 7.04 26.18 -25.48
C THR A 410 6.26 25.66 -24.28
N LEU A 411 6.88 24.86 -23.41
CA LEU A 411 6.24 24.37 -22.19
C LEU A 411 5.93 25.50 -21.18
N ASP A 412 6.77 26.52 -21.05
CA ASP A 412 6.47 27.71 -20.21
C ASP A 412 5.34 28.57 -20.80
N LEU A 413 5.26 28.69 -22.13
CA LEU A 413 4.16 29.36 -22.82
C LEU A 413 2.83 28.61 -22.62
N GLU A 414 2.80 27.29 -22.80
CA GLU A 414 1.61 26.47 -22.56
C GLU A 414 1.24 26.43 -21.07
N TYR A 415 2.21 26.37 -20.15
CA TYR A 415 1.97 26.44 -18.71
C TYR A 415 1.36 27.78 -18.29
N THR A 416 1.87 28.90 -18.81
CA THR A 416 1.30 30.23 -18.53
C THR A 416 -0.04 30.46 -19.22
N ALA A 417 -0.31 29.85 -20.38
CA ALA A 417 -1.62 29.86 -21.02
C ALA A 417 -2.65 29.03 -20.24
N SER A 418 -2.31 27.79 -19.88
CA SER A 418 -3.15 26.91 -19.05
C SER A 418 -3.43 27.52 -17.68
N LYS A 419 -2.43 28.18 -17.07
CA LYS A 419 -2.64 28.93 -15.82
C LYS A 419 -3.63 30.09 -16.01
N ARG A 420 -3.54 30.87 -17.10
CA ARG A 420 -4.54 31.92 -17.39
C ARG A 420 -5.94 31.36 -17.53
N GLN A 421 -6.11 30.26 -18.27
CA GLN A 421 -7.42 29.59 -18.39
C GLN A 421 -7.95 29.11 -17.03
N ALA A 422 -7.08 28.59 -16.15
CA ALA A 422 -7.46 28.20 -14.80
C ALA A 422 -7.84 29.42 -13.94
N ASP A 423 -7.08 30.51 -13.98
CA ASP A 423 -7.37 31.73 -13.23
C ASP A 423 -8.62 32.46 -13.76
N GLU A 424 -8.89 32.43 -15.08
CA GLU A 424 -10.13 32.89 -15.72
C GLU A 424 -11.35 32.03 -15.32
N LEU A 425 -11.19 30.70 -15.28
CA LEU A 425 -12.23 29.79 -14.76
C LEU A 425 -12.51 30.06 -13.28
N ASN A 426 -11.47 30.24 -12.46
CA ASN A 426 -11.60 30.54 -11.05
C ASN A 426 -12.34 31.86 -10.83
N ALA A 427 -12.05 32.91 -11.61
CA ALA A 427 -12.77 34.18 -11.55
C ALA A 427 -14.26 34.03 -11.92
N SER A 428 -14.58 33.26 -12.97
CA SER A 428 -15.98 32.95 -13.35
C SER A 428 -16.72 32.14 -12.26
N MET A 429 -16.02 31.25 -11.57
CA MET A 429 -16.56 30.53 -10.41
C MET A 429 -16.71 31.45 -9.19
N GLU A 430 -15.84 32.45 -9.02
CA GLU A 430 -15.89 33.46 -7.96
C GLU A 430 -17.04 34.48 -8.18
N ASP A 431 -17.33 34.84 -9.44
CA ASP A 431 -18.51 35.64 -9.78
C ASP A 431 -19.82 34.90 -9.43
N THR A 432 -19.92 33.62 -9.83
CA THR A 432 -21.15 32.81 -9.60
C THR A 432 -21.34 32.41 -8.14
N LEU A 433 -20.26 32.19 -7.38
CA LEU A 433 -20.35 31.95 -5.95
C LEU A 433 -20.63 33.24 -5.16
N GLU A 434 -20.20 34.42 -5.60
CA GLU A 434 -20.67 35.67 -4.97
C GLU A 434 -22.17 35.87 -5.16
N GLU A 435 -22.71 35.60 -6.37
CA GLU A 435 -24.13 35.73 -6.66
C GLU A 435 -24.99 34.79 -5.79
N LEU A 436 -24.61 33.50 -5.69
CA LEU A 436 -25.27 32.52 -4.82
C LEU A 436 -25.17 32.90 -3.33
N ASN A 437 -24.00 33.36 -2.88
CA ASN A 437 -23.81 33.81 -1.50
C ASN A 437 -24.68 35.03 -1.16
N ARG A 438 -24.81 35.98 -2.09
CA ARG A 438 -25.71 37.14 -1.96
C ARG A 438 -27.19 36.72 -1.93
N GLU A 439 -27.60 35.77 -2.76
CA GLU A 439 -28.97 35.25 -2.77
C GLU A 439 -29.33 34.55 -1.45
N VAL A 440 -28.49 33.61 -0.97
CA VAL A 440 -28.76 32.88 0.28
C VAL A 440 -28.71 33.82 1.50
N ARG A 441 -27.79 34.79 1.55
CA ARG A 441 -27.81 35.85 2.57
C ARG A 441 -29.11 36.66 2.49
N GLY A 442 -29.61 36.97 1.30
CA GLY A 442 -30.89 37.65 1.10
C GLY A 442 -32.07 36.89 1.69
N LEU A 443 -32.07 35.55 1.57
CA LEU A 443 -33.10 34.67 2.16
C LEU A 443 -32.98 34.55 3.69
N LEU A 444 -31.77 34.57 4.25
CA LEU A 444 -31.54 34.50 5.70
C LEU A 444 -31.60 35.86 6.42
N SER A 445 -31.46 36.99 5.71
CA SER A 445 -31.47 38.33 6.31
C SER A 445 -32.69 38.65 7.21
N PRO A 446 -33.90 38.09 7.02
CA PRO A 446 -35.03 38.28 7.93
C PRO A 446 -34.91 37.53 9.27
N THR A 447 -34.13 36.44 9.34
CA THR A 447 -33.96 35.62 10.57
C THR A 447 -32.61 35.85 11.24
N HIS A 448 -31.56 36.18 10.47
CA HIS A 448 -30.19 36.40 10.96
C HIS A 448 -29.63 37.74 10.46
N PRO A 449 -29.96 38.86 11.12
CA PRO A 449 -29.49 40.19 10.72
C PRO A 449 -27.98 40.41 10.94
N ASP A 450 -27.34 39.59 11.78
CA ASP A 450 -25.92 39.71 12.13
C ASP A 450 -24.97 39.03 11.11
N LEU A 451 -25.50 38.46 10.01
CA LEU A 451 -24.70 37.83 8.96
C LEU A 451 -23.82 38.84 8.21
N GLN A 452 -22.52 38.62 8.25
CA GLN A 452 -21.51 39.40 7.53
C GLN A 452 -21.79 39.42 6.01
N GLU A 453 -21.25 40.40 5.30
CA GLU A 453 -21.37 40.48 3.84
C GLU A 453 -20.42 39.50 3.16
N PRO A 454 -20.78 38.97 1.97
CA PRO A 454 -19.91 38.05 1.24
C PRO A 454 -18.59 38.71 0.84
N PRO A 455 -17.47 37.97 0.81
CA PRO A 455 -16.18 38.52 0.40
C PRO A 455 -16.21 38.90 -1.09
N ALA A 456 -15.74 40.11 -1.37
CA ALA A 456 -15.75 40.69 -2.71
C ALA A 456 -14.80 39.95 -3.67
N ILE A 457 -15.20 39.87 -4.94
CA ILE A 457 -14.44 39.20 -6.01
C ILE A 457 -13.00 39.78 -6.11
N THR A 458 -12.03 38.88 -6.07
CA THR A 458 -10.59 39.16 -6.19
C THR A 458 -10.00 38.73 -7.55
N GLY A 459 -10.66 37.80 -8.25
CA GLY A 459 -10.14 37.18 -9.48
C GLY A 459 -8.95 36.26 -9.23
N GLN A 460 -8.88 35.63 -8.06
CA GLN A 460 -7.72 34.85 -7.61
C GLN A 460 -8.14 33.59 -6.84
N GLN A 461 -7.25 32.59 -6.84
CA GLN A 461 -7.45 31.32 -6.12
C GLN A 461 -7.66 31.47 -4.60
N THR A 462 -7.38 32.64 -4.03
CA THR A 462 -7.68 33.00 -2.64
C THR A 462 -9.14 33.39 -2.45
N GLY A 463 -9.67 34.35 -3.21
CA GLY A 463 -11.04 34.82 -3.03
C GLY A 463 -12.09 33.75 -3.37
N LEU A 464 -11.85 32.90 -4.37
CA LEU A 464 -12.67 31.71 -4.62
C LEU A 464 -12.76 30.79 -3.38
N ARG A 465 -11.68 30.65 -2.60
CA ARG A 465 -11.69 29.88 -1.34
C ARG A 465 -12.41 30.64 -0.22
N GLU A 466 -12.19 31.94 -0.11
CA GLU A 466 -12.85 32.79 0.89
C GLU A 466 -14.38 32.78 0.71
N GLN A 467 -14.87 32.82 -0.53
CA GLN A 467 -16.29 32.65 -0.84
C GLN A 467 -16.81 31.23 -0.58
N LEU A 468 -16.01 30.18 -0.79
CA LEU A 468 -16.40 28.81 -0.45
C LEU A 468 -16.48 28.60 1.07
N TYR A 469 -15.58 29.19 1.85
CA TYR A 469 -15.68 29.19 3.32
C TYR A 469 -16.91 29.97 3.79
N TYR A 470 -17.17 31.15 3.23
CA TYR A 470 -18.36 31.94 3.54
C TYR A 470 -19.66 31.19 3.18
N PHE A 471 -19.70 30.49 2.05
CA PHE A 471 -20.83 29.63 1.66
C PHE A 471 -21.02 28.46 2.63
N GLN A 472 -19.93 27.84 3.10
CA GLN A 472 -19.97 26.75 4.08
C GLN A 472 -20.52 27.22 5.45
N ASP A 473 -20.09 28.38 5.94
CA ASP A 473 -20.59 28.98 7.18
C ASP A 473 -22.07 29.41 7.07
N ILE A 474 -22.47 29.93 5.90
CA ILE A 474 -23.89 30.21 5.60
C ILE A 474 -24.72 28.92 5.55
N ILE A 475 -24.23 27.83 4.94
CA ILE A 475 -24.97 26.56 4.89
C ILE A 475 -25.25 26.04 6.30
N ALA A 476 -24.31 26.15 7.24
CA ALA A 476 -24.57 25.77 8.64
C ALA A 476 -25.72 26.59 9.26
N SER A 477 -25.86 27.86 8.88
CA SER A 477 -26.98 28.72 9.30
C SER A 477 -28.31 28.33 8.62
N VAL A 478 -28.28 27.95 7.34
CA VAL A 478 -29.44 27.37 6.63
C VAL A 478 -29.86 26.05 7.26
N GLU A 479 -28.93 25.20 7.67
CA GLU A 479 -29.20 23.94 8.36
C GLU A 479 -29.76 24.17 9.77
N GLU A 480 -29.33 25.21 10.49
CA GLU A 480 -29.92 25.59 11.79
C GLU A 480 -31.38 26.05 11.65
N GLU A 481 -31.71 26.90 10.66
CA GLU A 481 -33.10 27.30 10.41
C GLU A 481 -33.95 26.17 9.83
N LEU A 482 -33.38 25.30 8.97
CA LEU A 482 -34.07 24.12 8.45
C LEU A 482 -34.34 23.08 9.55
N THR A 483 -33.43 22.91 10.51
CA THR A 483 -33.63 22.03 11.67
C THR A 483 -34.62 22.63 12.66
N LYS A 484 -34.61 23.95 12.93
CA LYS A 484 -35.69 24.61 13.69
C LYS A 484 -37.05 24.44 13.02
N ALA A 485 -37.14 24.63 11.70
CA ALA A 485 -38.37 24.40 10.95
C ALA A 485 -38.83 22.93 11.05
N ALA A 486 -37.89 21.97 10.96
CA ALA A 486 -38.18 20.56 11.15
C ALA A 486 -38.59 20.21 12.60
N GLU A 487 -38.00 20.84 13.62
CA GLU A 487 -38.38 20.68 15.02
C GLU A 487 -39.76 21.27 15.32
N ILE A 488 -40.12 22.42 14.73
CA ILE A 488 -41.48 22.99 14.82
C ILE A 488 -42.52 22.06 14.17
N VAL A 489 -42.14 21.40 13.07
CA VAL A 489 -42.99 20.39 12.39
C VAL A 489 -43.06 19.07 13.16
N ALA A 490 -41.99 18.66 13.86
CA ALA A 490 -41.93 17.41 14.62
C ALA A 490 -42.52 17.52 16.04
N ASN A 491 -42.35 18.67 16.70
CA ASN A 491 -42.74 18.96 18.07
C ASN A 491 -43.58 20.26 18.16
N PRO A 492 -44.84 20.27 17.68
CA PRO A 492 -45.72 21.41 17.85
C PRO A 492 -45.90 21.76 19.35
N PRO A 493 -45.84 23.04 19.75
CA PRO A 493 -45.73 23.45 21.15
C PRO A 493 -47.05 23.35 21.93
N VAL A 494 -47.33 22.18 22.49
CA VAL A 494 -48.55 21.94 23.29
C VAL A 494 -48.44 22.51 24.70
N ASN A 495 -49.20 23.58 25.02
CA ASN A 495 -50.10 23.60 26.20
C ASN A 495 -51.02 24.83 26.34
N LYS A 496 -52.27 24.56 26.74
CA LYS A 496 -53.21 25.44 27.50
C LYS A 496 -53.85 26.63 26.77
N SER A 497 -54.72 26.35 25.80
CA SER A 497 -56.13 26.74 25.94
C SER A 497 -57.10 25.77 25.25
N LYS A 498 -58.06 25.19 26.01
CA LYS A 498 -59.06 24.26 25.47
C LYS A 498 -60.21 24.99 24.77
N SER A 499 -59.91 25.56 23.61
CA SER A 499 -60.88 25.83 22.52
C SER A 499 -60.13 26.17 21.24
N GLY A 500 -59.16 27.08 21.31
CA GLY A 500 -58.47 27.62 20.13
C GLY A 500 -57.54 26.64 19.40
N ASP A 501 -57.03 25.58 20.04
CA ASP A 501 -56.16 24.60 19.35
C ASP A 501 -56.90 23.80 18.26
N SER A 502 -58.20 23.50 18.49
CA SER A 502 -59.02 22.86 17.45
C SER A 502 -59.22 23.83 16.29
N ASP A 503 -59.62 25.07 16.59
CA ASP A 503 -59.87 26.11 15.60
C ASP A 503 -58.60 26.49 14.82
N GLN A 504 -57.41 26.44 15.44
CA GLN A 504 -56.12 26.69 14.77
C GLN A 504 -55.66 25.49 13.94
N MET A 505 -55.80 24.26 14.43
CA MET A 505 -55.46 23.07 13.63
C MET A 505 -56.45 22.89 12.47
N GLU A 506 -57.73 23.23 12.66
CA GLU A 506 -58.75 23.30 11.62
C GLU A 506 -58.47 24.44 10.64
N ALA A 507 -58.09 25.65 11.10
CA ALA A 507 -57.68 26.74 10.21
C ALA A 507 -56.39 26.42 9.41
N VAL A 508 -55.45 25.67 9.97
CA VAL A 508 -54.25 25.18 9.24
C VAL A 508 -54.63 24.09 8.24
N LEU A 509 -55.53 23.17 8.58
CA LEU A 509 -56.02 22.16 7.65
C LEU A 509 -56.91 22.74 6.54
N MET A 510 -57.71 23.76 6.84
CA MET A 510 -58.45 24.57 5.86
C MET A 510 -57.48 25.38 4.98
N GLY A 511 -56.48 26.03 5.55
CA GLY A 511 -55.44 26.73 4.77
C GLY A 511 -54.67 25.79 3.85
N LEU A 512 -54.32 24.59 4.32
CA LEU A 512 -53.73 23.53 3.48
C LEU A 512 -54.73 23.03 2.41
N TRP A 513 -56.01 22.92 2.72
CA TRP A 513 -57.05 22.55 1.76
C TRP A 513 -57.23 23.61 0.66
N ASP A 514 -57.27 24.89 1.03
CA ASP A 514 -57.37 26.03 0.11
C ASP A 514 -56.11 26.13 -0.77
N ILE A 515 -54.91 25.90 -0.20
CA ILE A 515 -53.64 25.81 -0.98
C ILE A 515 -53.67 24.61 -1.94
N ILE A 516 -54.22 23.47 -1.51
CA ILE A 516 -54.39 22.28 -2.37
C ILE A 516 -55.46 22.51 -3.46
N GLN A 517 -56.55 23.22 -3.17
CA GLN A 517 -57.58 23.57 -4.15
C GLN A 517 -57.06 24.60 -5.16
N SER A 518 -56.48 25.72 -4.72
CA SER A 518 -55.89 26.73 -5.60
C SER A 518 -54.73 26.21 -6.46
N GLY A 519 -53.87 25.34 -5.89
CA GLY A 519 -52.85 24.62 -6.64
C GLY A 519 -53.44 23.65 -7.68
N GLU A 520 -54.55 22.98 -7.37
CA GLU A 520 -55.28 22.15 -8.34
C GLU A 520 -55.95 23.00 -9.44
N GLU A 521 -56.54 24.14 -9.10
CA GLU A 521 -57.10 25.08 -10.06
C GLU A 521 -56.02 25.64 -10.98
N GLU A 522 -54.85 26.01 -10.47
CA GLU A 522 -53.73 26.47 -11.28
C GLU A 522 -53.18 25.35 -12.19
N ILE A 523 -53.05 24.12 -11.69
CA ILE A 523 -52.66 22.97 -12.52
C ILE A 523 -53.72 22.71 -13.61
N ARG A 524 -55.02 22.81 -13.29
CA ARG A 524 -56.13 22.64 -14.24
C ARG A 524 -56.12 23.76 -15.29
N LYS A 525 -55.88 25.01 -14.87
CA LYS A 525 -55.71 26.19 -15.73
C LYS A 525 -54.51 26.04 -16.66
N GLN A 526 -53.34 25.65 -16.15
CA GLN A 526 -52.16 25.34 -16.99
C GLN A 526 -52.40 24.17 -17.95
N LYS A 527 -53.09 23.10 -17.54
CA LYS A 527 -53.45 21.98 -18.43
C LYS A 527 -54.39 22.46 -19.55
N GLN A 528 -55.34 23.35 -19.23
CA GLN A 528 -56.26 23.94 -20.19
C GLN A 528 -55.59 24.97 -21.12
N GLU A 529 -54.64 25.76 -20.63
CA GLU A 529 -53.82 26.67 -21.43
C GLU A 529 -52.88 25.90 -22.37
N ARG A 530 -52.18 24.87 -21.88
CA ARG A 530 -51.39 23.94 -22.72
C ARG A 530 -52.25 23.17 -23.74
N ARG A 531 -53.58 23.09 -23.55
CA ARG A 531 -54.53 22.56 -24.54
C ARG A 531 -54.95 23.63 -25.55
N GLN A 532 -55.21 24.87 -25.10
CA GLN A 532 -55.50 26.01 -25.97
C GLN A 532 -54.32 26.34 -26.88
N ASN A 533 -53.09 26.41 -26.36
CA ASN A 533 -51.89 26.70 -27.14
C ASN A 533 -51.56 25.57 -28.15
N ARG A 534 -51.84 24.30 -27.81
CA ARG A 534 -51.75 23.19 -28.78
C ARG A 534 -52.82 23.25 -29.87
N ALA A 535 -54.03 23.71 -29.55
CA ALA A 535 -55.10 23.92 -30.53
C ALA A 535 -54.85 25.13 -31.43
N ALA A 536 -54.33 26.24 -30.88
CA ALA A 536 -53.93 27.43 -31.63
C ALA A 536 -52.80 27.12 -32.63
N ASN A 537 -51.85 26.25 -32.24
CA ASN A 537 -50.79 25.76 -33.12
C ASN A 537 -51.25 24.63 -34.09
N GLY A 538 -52.54 24.52 -34.37
CA GLY A 538 -53.10 23.75 -35.48
C GLY A 538 -53.02 22.22 -35.38
N ARG A 539 -52.54 21.65 -34.26
CA ARG A 539 -52.52 20.19 -34.05
C ARG A 539 -53.81 19.72 -33.40
N VAL A 540 -54.65 19.04 -34.19
CA VAL A 540 -55.85 18.35 -33.71
C VAL A 540 -55.46 17.31 -32.64
N PRO A 541 -56.13 17.24 -31.48
CA PRO A 541 -55.85 16.22 -30.48
C PRO A 541 -56.29 14.83 -30.97
N GLN A 542 -55.34 13.89 -31.04
CA GLN A 542 -55.62 12.49 -31.32
C GLN A 542 -55.24 11.64 -30.09
N ASP A 543 -56.25 11.09 -29.43
CA ASP A 543 -56.19 10.15 -28.29
C ASP A 543 -55.11 10.41 -27.21
N GLU A 544 -55.17 11.58 -26.55
CA GLU A 544 -54.93 11.58 -25.10
C GLU A 544 -56.19 11.00 -24.42
N SER A 545 -56.17 9.70 -24.13
CA SER A 545 -57.24 9.03 -23.40
C SER A 545 -57.26 9.50 -21.95
N ASP A 546 -58.33 10.23 -21.57
CA ASP A 546 -58.46 10.93 -20.29
C ASP A 546 -58.72 9.97 -19.11
N THR A 547 -57.75 9.10 -18.86
CA THR A 547 -57.75 8.07 -17.81
C THR A 547 -57.38 8.68 -16.46
N GLY A 548 -58.17 9.67 -16.02
CA GLY A 548 -57.92 10.40 -14.76
C GLY A 548 -58.93 11.49 -14.37
N SER A 549 -60.08 11.63 -15.04
CA SER A 549 -61.16 12.56 -14.65
C SER A 549 -61.99 12.07 -13.45
N GLU A 550 -61.28 11.68 -12.38
CA GLU A 550 -61.84 11.23 -11.09
C GLU A 550 -61.14 11.95 -9.90
N MET A 551 -60.75 13.20 -10.12
CA MET A 551 -60.54 14.18 -9.06
C MET A 551 -61.90 14.79 -8.70
N GLY A 552 -62.16 14.95 -7.40
CA GLY A 552 -63.45 15.38 -6.86
C GLY A 552 -63.92 16.76 -7.33
N ASP A 553 -65.17 17.09 -6.99
CA ASP A 553 -65.80 18.36 -7.35
C ASP A 553 -64.92 19.54 -6.85
N PRO A 554 -64.47 20.46 -7.72
CA PRO A 554 -63.50 21.50 -7.34
C PRO A 554 -63.99 22.43 -6.23
N ASN A 555 -65.29 22.45 -5.93
CA ASN A 555 -65.90 23.23 -4.85
C ASN A 555 -66.39 22.36 -3.67
N GLU A 556 -65.81 21.18 -3.46
CA GLU A 556 -66.09 20.34 -2.28
C GLU A 556 -65.69 21.10 -0.99
N PRO A 557 -66.61 21.26 0.00
CA PRO A 557 -66.30 21.97 1.23
C PRO A 557 -65.30 21.18 2.09
N PHE A 558 -64.51 21.89 2.90
CA PHE A 558 -63.56 21.27 3.80
C PHE A 558 -64.24 20.28 4.75
N THR A 559 -63.80 19.02 4.69
CA THR A 559 -64.07 18.01 5.72
C THR A 559 -62.81 17.19 5.93
N LEU A 560 -62.58 16.67 7.14
CA LEU A 560 -61.41 15.83 7.42
C LEU A 560 -61.34 14.59 6.50
N GLN A 561 -62.49 14.08 6.06
CA GLN A 561 -62.58 12.91 5.18
C GLN A 561 -62.20 13.26 3.73
N SER A 562 -62.72 14.36 3.16
CA SER A 562 -62.30 14.82 1.82
C SER A 562 -60.83 15.24 1.79
N PHE A 563 -60.35 15.93 2.83
CA PHE A 563 -58.94 16.27 3.01
C PHE A 563 -58.04 15.02 3.01
N SER A 564 -58.34 14.04 3.87
CA SER A 564 -57.52 12.82 3.96
C SER A 564 -57.54 11.98 2.68
N ALA A 565 -58.69 11.87 2.00
CA ALA A 565 -58.79 11.21 0.70
C ALA A 565 -57.96 11.93 -0.37
N LYS A 566 -57.99 13.26 -0.42
CA LYS A 566 -57.22 14.07 -1.38
C LYS A 566 -55.71 13.98 -1.13
N VAL A 567 -55.27 13.98 0.14
CA VAL A 567 -53.86 13.74 0.51
C VAL A 567 -53.40 12.33 0.13
N GLN A 568 -54.20 11.29 0.37
CA GLN A 568 -53.89 9.93 -0.06
C GLN A 568 -53.83 9.80 -1.60
N TRP A 569 -54.76 10.44 -2.31
CA TRP A 569 -54.73 10.52 -3.77
C TRP A 569 -53.46 11.20 -4.27
N LEU A 570 -53.11 12.37 -3.72
CA LEU A 570 -51.91 13.14 -4.06
C LEU A 570 -50.64 12.31 -3.82
N TYR A 571 -50.56 11.59 -2.70
CA TYR A 571 -49.44 10.67 -2.44
C TYR A 571 -49.36 9.54 -3.48
N SER A 572 -50.50 8.94 -3.86
CA SER A 572 -50.57 7.91 -4.91
C SER A 572 -50.19 8.45 -6.30
N SER A 573 -50.54 9.70 -6.58
CA SER A 573 -50.24 10.38 -7.85
C SER A 573 -48.78 10.82 -7.91
N ALA A 574 -48.22 11.34 -6.82
CA ALA A 574 -46.82 11.74 -6.73
C ALA A 574 -45.87 10.52 -6.79
N THR A 575 -46.23 9.39 -6.18
CA THR A 575 -45.45 8.14 -6.29
C THR A 575 -45.48 7.58 -7.71
N LYS A 576 -46.66 7.47 -8.35
CA LYS A 576 -46.78 7.13 -9.78
C LYS A 576 -45.99 8.10 -10.67
N LEU A 577 -46.08 9.41 -10.43
CA LEU A 577 -45.37 10.41 -11.22
C LEU A 577 -43.83 10.32 -11.03
N LYS A 578 -43.35 9.92 -9.85
CA LYS A 578 -41.94 9.62 -9.57
C LYS A 578 -41.45 8.38 -10.32
N GLU A 579 -42.29 7.36 -10.46
CA GLU A 579 -42.01 6.18 -11.29
C GLU A 579 -42.04 6.53 -12.80
N HIS A 580 -43.07 7.25 -13.25
CA HIS A 580 -43.16 7.75 -14.62
C HIS A 580 -41.98 8.66 -14.98
N LYS A 581 -41.49 9.50 -14.04
CA LYS A 581 -40.26 10.29 -14.23
C LYS A 581 -39.04 9.40 -14.44
N LYS A 582 -38.87 8.31 -13.67
CA LYS A 582 -37.78 7.34 -13.87
C LYS A 582 -37.90 6.62 -15.23
N VAL A 583 -39.11 6.27 -15.65
CA VAL A 583 -39.37 5.66 -16.98
C VAL A 583 -39.07 6.66 -18.10
N LEU A 584 -39.57 7.89 -18.04
CA LEU A 584 -39.24 8.95 -19.00
C LEU A 584 -37.75 9.28 -19.02
N GLN A 585 -37.05 9.30 -17.88
CA GLN A 585 -35.59 9.51 -17.86
C GLN A 585 -34.84 8.38 -18.58
N ARG A 586 -35.25 7.12 -18.40
CA ARG A 586 -34.72 5.99 -19.19
C ARG A 586 -35.07 6.10 -20.67
N GLN A 587 -36.31 6.45 -21.00
CA GLN A 587 -36.78 6.57 -22.38
C GLN A 587 -36.13 7.77 -23.11
N ILE A 588 -35.90 8.89 -22.43
CA ILE A 588 -35.17 10.06 -22.96
C ILE A 588 -33.68 9.72 -23.11
N LYS A 589 -33.07 8.96 -22.19
CA LYS A 589 -31.70 8.45 -22.36
C LYS A 589 -31.62 7.55 -23.59
N GLN A 590 -32.54 6.58 -23.73
CA GLN A 590 -32.63 5.71 -24.92
C GLN A 590 -32.93 6.48 -26.20
N GLN A 591 -33.78 7.52 -26.18
CA GLN A 591 -34.03 8.37 -27.34
C GLN A 591 -32.84 9.26 -27.70
N ARG A 592 -32.03 9.71 -26.73
CA ARG A 592 -30.75 10.37 -27.01
C ARG A 592 -29.73 9.38 -27.59
N GLU A 593 -29.64 8.17 -27.05
CA GLU A 593 -28.77 7.12 -27.58
C GLU A 593 -29.19 6.65 -28.99
N LEU A 594 -30.48 6.60 -29.29
CA LEU A 594 -31.03 6.28 -30.61
C LEU A 594 -30.92 7.46 -31.58
N ASN A 595 -31.16 8.70 -31.15
CA ASN A 595 -30.96 9.88 -31.99
C ASN A 595 -29.47 10.07 -32.31
N ASN A 596 -28.56 9.99 -31.33
CA ASN A 596 -27.13 10.11 -31.59
C ASN A 596 -26.63 9.02 -32.57
N LYS A 597 -27.17 7.80 -32.49
CA LYS A 597 -26.91 6.74 -33.50
C LYS A 597 -27.53 7.07 -34.86
N SER A 598 -28.75 7.60 -34.89
CA SER A 598 -29.43 8.00 -36.13
C SER A 598 -28.80 9.23 -36.78
N ASP A 599 -28.25 10.16 -36.01
CA ASP A 599 -27.61 11.38 -36.49
C ASP A 599 -26.20 11.04 -37.00
N ALA A 600 -25.41 10.24 -36.28
CA ALA A 600 -24.16 9.68 -36.82
C ALA A 600 -24.38 8.87 -38.12
N GLN A 601 -25.53 8.19 -38.26
CA GLN A 601 -25.90 7.49 -39.48
C GLN A 601 -26.37 8.44 -40.61
N LYS A 602 -27.06 9.55 -40.29
CA LYS A 602 -27.39 10.62 -41.25
C LYS A 602 -26.14 11.37 -41.69
N ASP A 603 -25.20 11.64 -40.80
CA ASP A 603 -23.95 12.33 -41.11
C ASP A 603 -23.09 11.47 -42.05
N ALA A 604 -23.03 10.15 -41.81
CA ALA A 604 -22.43 9.21 -42.74
C ALA A 604 -23.18 9.16 -44.10
N GLU A 605 -24.51 9.22 -44.13
CA GLU A 605 -25.28 9.32 -45.37
C GLU A 605 -25.07 10.67 -46.08
N LEU A 606 -24.97 11.78 -45.35
CA LEU A 606 -24.70 13.11 -45.88
C LEU A 606 -23.28 13.21 -46.46
N VAL A 607 -22.27 12.64 -45.81
CA VAL A 607 -20.92 12.52 -46.37
C VAL A 607 -20.94 11.66 -47.63
N SER A 608 -21.62 10.51 -47.61
CA SER A 608 -21.77 9.66 -48.79
C SER A 608 -22.51 10.37 -49.94
N LYS A 609 -23.52 11.19 -49.65
CA LYS A 609 -24.25 11.98 -50.63
C LYS A 609 -23.47 13.21 -51.11
N GLN A 610 -22.63 13.81 -50.28
CA GLN A 610 -21.68 14.84 -50.71
C GLN A 610 -20.63 14.23 -51.64
N GLU A 611 -20.05 13.09 -51.28
CA GLU A 611 -19.15 12.34 -52.16
C GLU A 611 -19.82 11.94 -53.49
N GLU A 612 -21.08 11.49 -53.49
CA GLU A 612 -21.84 11.23 -54.72
C GLU A 612 -22.05 12.52 -55.53
N LEU A 613 -22.43 13.63 -54.90
CA LEU A 613 -22.57 14.93 -55.57
C LEU A 613 -21.25 15.37 -56.19
N ASP A 614 -20.16 15.34 -55.43
CA ASP A 614 -18.81 15.69 -55.88
C ASP A 614 -18.43 14.84 -57.10
N LYS A 615 -18.64 13.52 -57.05
CA LYS A 615 -18.43 12.59 -58.19
C LYS A 615 -19.32 12.94 -59.39
N THR A 616 -20.56 13.40 -59.19
CA THR A 616 -21.43 13.86 -60.30
C THR A 616 -21.02 15.21 -60.86
N THR A 617 -20.54 16.16 -60.06
CA THR A 617 -19.98 17.42 -60.56
C THR A 617 -18.68 17.19 -61.30
N ASP A 618 -17.83 16.27 -60.82
CA ASP A 618 -16.61 15.84 -61.50
C ASP A 618 -16.88 15.19 -62.87
N LEU A 619 -18.03 14.51 -63.01
CA LEU A 619 -18.48 13.92 -64.28
C LEU A 619 -19.14 14.98 -65.19
N LEU A 620 -19.93 15.89 -64.63
CA LEU A 620 -20.53 17.02 -65.36
C LEU A 620 -19.45 17.92 -65.96
N GLU A 621 -18.46 18.32 -65.17
CA GLU A 621 -17.36 19.18 -65.62
C GLU A 621 -16.48 18.49 -66.69
N LYS A 622 -16.47 17.15 -66.74
CA LYS A 622 -15.84 16.39 -67.83
C LYS A 622 -16.72 16.31 -69.07
N THR A 623 -18.05 16.16 -68.94
CA THR A 623 -18.96 16.19 -70.09
C THR A 623 -19.10 17.59 -70.68
N GLU A 624 -19.04 18.66 -69.88
CA GLU A 624 -19.05 20.05 -70.34
C GLU A 624 -17.79 20.41 -71.14
N ARG A 625 -16.60 19.98 -70.69
CA ARG A 625 -15.36 20.08 -71.49
C ARG A 625 -15.50 19.34 -72.83
N ASN A 626 -15.91 18.07 -72.79
CA ASN A 626 -16.11 17.28 -74.01
C ASN A 626 -17.16 17.91 -74.96
N ALA A 627 -18.19 18.57 -74.42
CA ALA A 627 -19.20 19.27 -75.21
C ALA A 627 -18.65 20.56 -75.83
N ALA A 628 -17.77 21.29 -75.14
CA ALA A 628 -17.06 22.45 -75.70
C ALA A 628 -16.12 22.02 -76.85
N ASP A 629 -15.32 20.97 -76.65
CA ASP A 629 -14.43 20.41 -77.67
C ASP A 629 -15.21 19.98 -78.93
N LEU A 630 -16.38 19.35 -78.76
CA LEU A 630 -17.27 18.97 -79.86
C LEU A 630 -17.92 20.19 -80.54
N GLN A 631 -18.22 21.27 -79.82
CA GLN A 631 -18.70 22.53 -80.41
C GLN A 631 -17.62 23.21 -81.23
N GLU A 632 -16.36 23.21 -80.77
CA GLU A 632 -15.22 23.72 -81.55
C GLU A 632 -15.05 22.92 -82.85
N GLN A 633 -15.01 21.58 -82.75
CA GLN A 633 -14.93 20.69 -83.92
C GLN A 633 -16.09 20.91 -84.91
N LEU A 634 -17.33 21.04 -84.43
CA LEU A 634 -18.49 21.33 -85.26
C LEU A 634 -18.36 22.69 -85.96
N SER A 635 -17.87 23.72 -85.25
CA SER A 635 -17.65 25.05 -85.82
C SER A 635 -16.62 25.01 -86.96
N ASN A 636 -15.51 24.29 -86.76
CA ASN A 636 -14.46 24.10 -87.77
C ASN A 636 -15.04 23.41 -89.02
N VAL A 637 -15.78 22.30 -88.85
CA VAL A 637 -16.45 21.58 -89.94
C VAL A 637 -17.50 22.45 -90.65
N MET A 638 -18.22 23.33 -89.95
CA MET A 638 -19.13 24.28 -90.60
C MET A 638 -18.38 25.30 -91.48
N THR A 639 -17.20 25.79 -91.06
CA THR A 639 -16.39 26.67 -91.94
C THR A 639 -15.84 25.94 -93.16
N GLU A 640 -15.42 24.68 -93.02
CA GLU A 640 -15.00 23.82 -94.15
C GLU A 640 -16.15 23.63 -95.15
N LEU A 641 -17.34 23.30 -94.66
CA LEU A 641 -18.53 23.07 -95.50
C LEU A 641 -19.01 24.35 -96.19
N MET A 642 -18.85 25.52 -95.56
CA MET A 642 -19.10 26.81 -96.22
C MET A 642 -18.11 27.09 -97.37
N LYS A 643 -16.81 26.78 -97.20
CA LYS A 643 -15.82 26.88 -98.28
C LYS A 643 -16.20 25.97 -99.45
N ALA A 644 -16.56 24.71 -99.18
CA ALA A 644 -16.97 23.75 -100.21
C ALA A 644 -18.23 24.20 -100.97
N ARG A 645 -19.29 24.61 -100.27
CA ARG A 645 -20.53 25.13 -100.88
C ARG A 645 -20.38 26.44 -101.65
N GLN A 646 -19.25 27.12 -101.50
CA GLN A 646 -18.93 28.32 -102.29
C GLN A 646 -18.15 27.97 -103.58
N ALA A 647 -17.58 26.76 -103.69
CA ALA A 647 -17.04 26.23 -104.93
C ALA A 647 -18.15 25.63 -105.83
N ASP A 648 -19.01 24.76 -105.29
CA ASP A 648 -20.10 24.09 -106.04
C ASP A 648 -21.03 25.06 -106.81
N LYS A 649 -21.13 26.30 -106.33
CA LYS A 649 -21.95 27.37 -106.92
C LYS A 649 -21.42 27.94 -108.24
N MET A 650 -20.25 27.51 -108.72
CA MET A 650 -19.67 28.02 -109.99
C MET A 650 -19.77 27.04 -111.17
N ASP A 651 -20.07 25.75 -110.95
CA ASP A 651 -19.97 24.69 -111.98
C ASP A 651 -21.32 24.17 -112.53
N THR A 652 -22.47 24.76 -112.14
CA THR A 652 -23.80 24.14 -112.38
C THR A 652 -24.79 24.93 -113.25
N GLU A 653 -24.36 25.93 -114.03
CA GLU A 653 -25.19 26.59 -115.07
C GLU A 653 -24.86 26.13 -116.50
N ALA A 654 -24.94 24.81 -116.76
CA ALA A 654 -24.70 24.24 -118.08
C ALA A 654 -25.76 23.22 -118.54
N GLN A 655 -26.71 23.71 -119.34
CA GLN A 655 -27.48 23.00 -120.39
C GLN A 655 -28.47 21.88 -119.97
N ALA A 656 -29.75 22.16 -120.19
CA ALA A 656 -30.81 21.15 -120.37
C ALA A 656 -31.52 21.38 -121.71
N LYS A 657 -31.80 20.27 -122.43
CA LYS A 657 -32.69 20.06 -123.61
C LYS A 657 -32.20 18.81 -124.37
N ASP A 658 -32.99 18.05 -125.12
CA ASP A 658 -34.42 17.70 -125.12
C ASP A 658 -34.66 16.75 -126.32
N SER A 659 -35.78 16.02 -126.37
CA SER A 659 -36.40 15.55 -127.63
C SER A 659 -35.76 14.43 -128.49
N ALA A 660 -34.86 13.59 -127.94
CA ALA A 660 -34.86 12.14 -128.27
C ALA A 660 -35.92 11.36 -127.44
N SER A 661 -36.76 12.12 -126.74
CA SER A 661 -37.31 11.83 -125.42
C SER A 661 -38.66 11.10 -125.45
N LEU A 662 -38.75 9.98 -126.18
CA LEU A 662 -39.85 9.02 -126.00
C LEU A 662 -39.46 7.56 -126.24
N ARG A 663 -38.56 7.26 -127.19
CA ARG A 663 -37.96 5.91 -127.32
C ARG A 663 -36.69 5.79 -126.51
N GLU A 664 -35.79 6.76 -126.63
CA GLU A 664 -34.66 6.84 -125.70
C GLU A 664 -35.21 7.01 -124.28
N LEU A 665 -36.26 7.81 -124.05
CA LEU A 665 -36.92 7.88 -122.74
C LEU A 665 -37.62 6.56 -122.31
N GLN A 666 -37.92 5.60 -123.20
CA GLN A 666 -38.43 4.28 -122.79
C GLN A 666 -37.30 3.30 -122.46
N GLU A 667 -36.21 3.33 -123.21
CA GLU A 667 -35.03 2.49 -122.94
C GLU A 667 -34.23 3.05 -121.75
N GLN A 668 -34.09 4.36 -121.64
CA GLN A 668 -33.69 5.07 -120.43
C GLN A 668 -34.70 4.91 -119.28
N LEU A 669 -36.01 4.66 -119.50
CA LEU A 669 -36.91 4.29 -118.38
C LEU A 669 -36.67 2.84 -117.95
N ALA A 670 -36.31 1.94 -118.87
CA ALA A 670 -35.94 0.56 -118.53
C ALA A 670 -34.56 0.50 -117.84
N GLU A 671 -33.58 1.25 -118.31
CA GLU A 671 -32.28 1.42 -117.67
C GLU A 671 -32.36 2.25 -116.39
N SER A 672 -33.17 3.31 -116.32
CA SER A 672 -33.41 4.05 -115.07
C SER A 672 -34.15 3.19 -114.07
N ARG A 673 -35.10 2.33 -114.49
CA ARG A 673 -35.70 1.33 -113.60
C ARG A 673 -34.68 0.31 -113.13
N ARG A 674 -33.82 -0.22 -114.00
CA ARG A 674 -32.73 -1.12 -113.60
C ARG A 674 -31.74 -0.46 -112.67
N ARG A 675 -31.22 0.72 -113.02
CA ARG A 675 -30.33 1.51 -112.14
C ARG A 675 -31.01 1.84 -110.82
N HIS A 676 -32.28 2.23 -110.81
CA HIS A 676 -33.04 2.46 -109.58
C HIS A 676 -33.31 1.15 -108.80
N GLU A 677 -33.41 -0.01 -109.45
CA GLU A 677 -33.57 -1.33 -108.83
C GLU A 677 -32.22 -1.87 -108.28
N ASP A 678 -31.12 -1.61 -108.97
CA ASP A 678 -29.72 -1.83 -108.57
C ASP A 678 -29.32 -0.85 -107.43
N GLU A 679 -29.81 0.39 -107.45
CA GLU A 679 -29.68 1.39 -106.38
C GLU A 679 -30.58 1.04 -105.19
N LEU A 680 -31.79 0.52 -105.41
CA LEU A 680 -32.66 0.07 -104.32
C LEU A 680 -32.08 -1.18 -103.64
N THR A 681 -31.54 -2.13 -104.41
CA THR A 681 -30.90 -3.33 -103.86
C THR A 681 -29.56 -3.03 -103.21
N ASN A 682 -28.75 -2.09 -103.74
CA ASN A 682 -27.57 -1.59 -103.02
C ASN A 682 -27.94 -0.80 -101.77
N SER A 683 -28.95 0.06 -101.80
CA SER A 683 -29.45 0.78 -100.62
C SER A 683 -30.02 -0.18 -99.57
N HIS A 684 -30.72 -1.23 -99.98
CA HIS A 684 -31.16 -2.31 -99.07
C HIS A 684 -29.99 -3.14 -98.54
N ARG A 685 -28.95 -3.39 -99.34
CA ARG A 685 -27.72 -4.07 -98.90
C ARG A 685 -26.97 -3.23 -97.88
N GLU A 686 -26.72 -1.94 -98.16
CA GLU A 686 -26.11 -0.99 -97.23
C GLU A 686 -26.95 -0.81 -95.96
N ALA A 687 -28.28 -0.73 -96.07
CA ALA A 687 -29.17 -0.69 -94.91
C ALA A 687 -29.06 -1.98 -94.08
N SER A 688 -28.97 -3.15 -94.71
CA SER A 688 -28.79 -4.44 -94.04
C SER A 688 -27.42 -4.55 -93.36
N GLU A 689 -26.35 -4.08 -94.01
CA GLU A 689 -24.99 -4.02 -93.47
C GLU A 689 -24.90 -3.03 -92.29
N ARG A 690 -25.57 -1.87 -92.37
CA ARG A 690 -25.70 -0.93 -91.25
C ARG A 690 -26.54 -1.51 -90.10
N ILE A 691 -27.62 -2.22 -90.39
CA ILE A 691 -28.43 -2.91 -89.37
C ILE A 691 -27.60 -4.01 -88.68
N ALA A 692 -26.84 -4.81 -89.43
CA ALA A 692 -25.94 -5.82 -88.88
C ALA A 692 -24.89 -5.16 -87.96
N SER A 693 -24.17 -4.15 -88.45
CA SER A 693 -23.17 -3.42 -87.68
C SER A 693 -23.74 -2.76 -86.40
N LEU A 694 -24.96 -2.21 -86.45
CA LEU A 694 -25.65 -1.69 -85.27
C LEU A 694 -26.09 -2.80 -84.30
N THR A 695 -26.45 -3.98 -84.81
CA THR A 695 -26.82 -5.14 -84.00
C THR A 695 -25.58 -5.71 -83.28
N ASP A 696 -24.45 -5.82 -83.97
CA ASP A 696 -23.18 -6.24 -83.39
C ASP A 696 -22.67 -5.22 -82.35
N ALA A 697 -22.71 -3.92 -82.65
CA ALA A 697 -22.37 -2.87 -81.69
C ALA A 697 -23.28 -2.86 -80.45
N HIS A 698 -24.58 -3.14 -80.61
CA HIS A 698 -25.50 -3.32 -79.48
C HIS A 698 -25.16 -4.60 -78.69
N ARG A 699 -24.80 -5.70 -79.36
CA ARG A 699 -24.40 -6.97 -78.73
C ARG A 699 -23.15 -6.78 -77.88
N ASP A 700 -22.14 -6.11 -78.42
CA ASP A 700 -20.87 -5.84 -77.73
C ASP A 700 -21.05 -4.85 -76.56
N SER A 701 -21.88 -3.82 -76.72
CA SER A 701 -22.27 -2.90 -75.64
C SER A 701 -23.01 -3.62 -74.51
N GLN A 702 -23.95 -4.51 -74.87
CA GLN A 702 -24.67 -5.34 -73.90
C GLN A 702 -23.76 -6.35 -73.19
N GLU A 703 -22.73 -6.88 -73.88
CA GLU A 703 -21.72 -7.76 -73.28
C GLU A 703 -20.79 -6.99 -72.33
N GLN A 704 -20.36 -5.77 -72.68
CA GLN A 704 -19.61 -4.87 -71.78
C GLN A 704 -20.41 -4.53 -70.52
N LEU A 705 -21.70 -4.18 -70.66
CA LEU A 705 -22.59 -3.94 -69.52
C LEU A 705 -22.75 -5.20 -68.63
N ALA A 706 -22.82 -6.39 -69.23
CA ALA A 706 -22.89 -7.64 -68.49
C ALA A 706 -21.59 -8.01 -67.76
N VAL A 707 -20.42 -7.57 -68.25
CA VAL A 707 -19.14 -7.68 -67.53
C VAL A 707 -19.09 -6.68 -66.38
N ALA A 708 -19.35 -5.39 -66.64
CA ALA A 708 -19.35 -4.35 -65.61
C ALA A 708 -20.33 -4.66 -64.45
N ALA A 709 -21.49 -5.25 -64.77
CA ALA A 709 -22.42 -5.75 -63.76
C ALA A 709 -21.80 -6.87 -62.88
N ARG A 710 -21.11 -7.85 -63.46
CA ARG A 710 -20.41 -8.91 -62.71
C ARG A 710 -19.30 -8.36 -61.82
N ASP A 711 -18.45 -7.49 -62.34
CA ASP A 711 -17.38 -6.83 -61.58
C ASP A 711 -17.95 -6.07 -60.37
N SER A 712 -19.09 -5.39 -60.54
CA SER A 712 -19.80 -4.72 -59.44
C SER A 712 -20.35 -5.71 -58.42
N GLN A 713 -20.91 -6.84 -58.87
CA GLN A 713 -21.46 -7.90 -58.02
C GLN A 713 -20.37 -8.58 -57.18
N GLU A 714 -19.19 -8.82 -57.76
CA GLU A 714 -18.03 -9.39 -57.07
C GLU A 714 -17.44 -8.42 -56.05
N ARG A 715 -17.36 -7.11 -56.37
CA ARG A 715 -16.96 -6.07 -55.40
C ARG A 715 -17.94 -5.99 -54.22
N ILE A 716 -19.25 -6.06 -54.48
CA ILE A 716 -20.28 -6.08 -53.43
C ILE A 716 -20.16 -7.34 -52.57
N ALA A 717 -19.89 -8.51 -53.16
CA ALA A 717 -19.65 -9.75 -52.42
C ALA A 717 -18.37 -9.68 -51.56
N GLY A 718 -17.30 -9.05 -52.08
CA GLY A 718 -16.08 -8.77 -51.33
C GLY A 718 -16.36 -7.89 -50.11
N LEU A 719 -17.02 -6.75 -50.31
CA LEU A 719 -17.40 -5.82 -49.23
C LEU A 719 -18.34 -6.47 -48.19
N ALA A 720 -19.25 -7.34 -48.62
CA ALA A 720 -20.12 -8.09 -47.72
C ALA A 720 -19.33 -9.08 -46.83
N THR A 721 -18.28 -9.71 -47.35
CA THR A 721 -17.41 -10.59 -46.54
C THR A 721 -16.49 -9.81 -45.61
N THR A 722 -15.97 -8.63 -46.00
CA THR A 722 -15.20 -7.78 -45.08
C THR A 722 -16.07 -7.22 -43.97
N ASN A 723 -17.30 -6.77 -44.26
CA ASN A 723 -18.23 -6.28 -43.24
C ASN A 723 -18.57 -7.39 -42.23
N ARG A 724 -18.84 -8.62 -42.70
CA ARG A 724 -19.10 -9.76 -41.82
C ARG A 724 -17.90 -10.08 -40.91
N ASN A 725 -16.69 -10.04 -41.44
CA ASN A 725 -15.48 -10.24 -40.64
C ASN A 725 -15.29 -9.14 -39.57
N LEU A 726 -15.70 -7.90 -39.87
CA LEU A 726 -15.70 -6.80 -38.89
C LEU A 726 -16.82 -6.96 -37.85
N GLU A 727 -18.00 -7.43 -38.22
CA GLU A 727 -19.09 -7.78 -37.30
C GLU A 727 -18.65 -8.89 -36.32
N ASP A 728 -18.02 -9.97 -36.82
CA ASP A 728 -17.49 -11.05 -35.99
C ASP A 728 -16.34 -10.56 -35.05
N GLN A 729 -15.49 -9.65 -35.52
CA GLN A 729 -14.46 -9.00 -34.68
C GLN A 729 -15.08 -8.10 -33.59
N LEU A 730 -16.09 -7.29 -33.92
CA LEU A 730 -16.80 -6.46 -32.96
C LEU A 730 -17.57 -7.29 -31.92
N ALA A 731 -18.18 -8.40 -32.33
CA ALA A 731 -18.82 -9.35 -31.41
C ALA A 731 -17.80 -9.98 -30.44
N SER A 732 -16.61 -10.34 -30.93
CA SER A 732 -15.51 -10.84 -30.10
C SER A 732 -14.99 -9.77 -29.12
N ALA A 733 -14.81 -8.53 -29.59
CA ALA A 733 -14.37 -7.41 -28.77
C ALA A 733 -15.39 -7.06 -27.67
N ASN A 734 -16.68 -6.97 -28.00
CA ASN A 734 -17.76 -6.75 -27.04
C ASN A 734 -17.78 -7.84 -25.96
N LYS A 735 -17.67 -9.13 -26.35
CA LYS A 735 -17.57 -10.22 -25.37
C LYS A 735 -16.34 -10.10 -24.47
N LYS A 736 -15.20 -9.61 -24.98
CA LYS A 736 -14.00 -9.38 -24.16
C LYS A 736 -14.21 -8.20 -23.18
N ILE A 737 -14.95 -7.18 -23.58
CA ILE A 737 -15.40 -6.08 -22.70
C ILE A 737 -16.33 -6.63 -21.62
N ASP A 738 -17.37 -7.39 -21.96
CA ASP A 738 -18.27 -8.05 -20.99
C ASP A 738 -17.48 -8.85 -19.95
N GLU A 739 -16.50 -9.66 -20.38
CA GLU A 739 -15.62 -10.42 -19.50
C GLU A 739 -14.78 -9.53 -18.57
N LEU A 740 -14.26 -8.39 -19.05
CA LEU A 740 -13.47 -7.44 -18.26
C LEU A 740 -14.33 -6.60 -17.30
N GLU A 741 -15.56 -6.25 -17.68
CA GLU A 741 -16.52 -5.57 -16.79
C GLU A 741 -16.93 -6.48 -15.62
N ASN A 742 -17.10 -7.78 -15.87
CA ASN A 742 -17.34 -8.77 -14.80
C ASN A 742 -16.10 -8.93 -13.90
N GLU A 743 -14.89 -9.03 -14.45
CA GLU A 743 -13.64 -9.14 -13.66
C GLU A 743 -13.40 -7.88 -12.81
N LEU A 744 -13.70 -6.68 -13.34
CA LEU A 744 -13.66 -5.43 -12.58
C LEU A 744 -14.73 -5.36 -11.48
N GLN A 745 -15.91 -5.94 -11.71
CA GLN A 745 -16.97 -5.99 -10.70
C GLN A 745 -16.64 -7.00 -9.58
N GLU A 746 -16.11 -8.19 -9.90
CA GLU A 746 -15.61 -9.14 -8.88
C GLU A 746 -14.49 -8.51 -8.04
N LEU A 747 -13.48 -7.89 -8.67
CA LEU A 747 -12.40 -7.19 -7.95
C LEU A 747 -12.90 -6.02 -7.09
N LYS A 748 -14.00 -5.37 -7.48
CA LYS A 748 -14.61 -4.27 -6.72
C LYS A 748 -15.38 -4.78 -5.51
N ASP A 749 -16.10 -5.89 -5.65
CA ASP A 749 -16.85 -6.51 -4.55
C ASP A 749 -15.88 -7.17 -3.55
N ASP A 750 -14.80 -7.82 -4.01
CA ASP A 750 -13.71 -8.32 -3.16
C ASP A 750 -13.03 -7.17 -2.37
N ASN A 751 -12.75 -6.04 -3.02
CA ASN A 751 -12.23 -4.85 -2.32
C ASN A 751 -13.24 -4.27 -1.33
N GLY A 752 -14.54 -4.31 -1.63
CA GLY A 752 -15.61 -3.94 -0.71
C GLY A 752 -15.64 -4.83 0.54
N ILE A 753 -15.53 -6.15 0.35
CA ILE A 753 -15.44 -7.13 1.44
C ILE A 753 -14.18 -6.89 2.27
N ASN A 754 -13.00 -6.75 1.65
CA ASN A 754 -11.75 -6.48 2.34
C ASN A 754 -11.80 -5.16 3.14
N SER A 755 -12.43 -4.11 2.61
CA SER A 755 -12.63 -2.83 3.32
C SER A 755 -13.56 -2.96 4.52
N ALA A 756 -14.65 -3.71 4.40
CA ALA A 756 -15.53 -4.05 5.53
C ALA A 756 -14.80 -4.87 6.60
N ASP A 757 -13.93 -5.80 6.20
CA ASP A 757 -13.17 -6.66 7.10
C ASP A 757 -12.07 -5.88 7.84
N VAL A 758 -11.43 -4.91 7.18
CA VAL A 758 -10.45 -3.98 7.79
C VAL A 758 -11.13 -3.00 8.75
N THR A 759 -12.25 -2.39 8.37
CA THR A 759 -12.98 -1.47 9.27
C THR A 759 -13.57 -2.19 10.49
N SER A 760 -14.05 -3.42 10.32
CA SER A 760 -14.44 -4.31 11.42
C SER A 760 -13.27 -4.55 12.40
N LYS A 761 -12.09 -4.96 11.89
CA LYS A 761 -10.88 -5.16 12.70
C LYS A 761 -10.42 -3.88 13.40
N LEU A 762 -10.48 -2.73 12.72
CA LEU A 762 -10.15 -1.43 13.29
C LEU A 762 -11.04 -1.11 14.49
N SER A 763 -12.37 -1.25 14.36
CA SER A 763 -13.30 -1.02 15.48
C SER A 763 -13.05 -1.96 16.66
N GLY A 764 -12.65 -3.21 16.39
CA GLY A 764 -12.24 -4.17 17.43
C GLY A 764 -10.95 -3.79 18.15
N HIS A 765 -9.98 -3.21 17.42
CA HIS A 765 -8.76 -2.68 18.00
C HIS A 765 -9.02 -1.39 18.80
N GLU A 766 -9.87 -0.48 18.32
CA GLU A 766 -10.30 0.73 19.05
C GLU A 766 -11.00 0.38 20.36
N ALA A 767 -11.94 -0.57 20.34
CA ALA A 767 -12.60 -1.09 21.54
C ALA A 767 -11.58 -1.69 22.53
N ARG A 768 -10.58 -2.43 22.04
CA ARG A 768 -9.52 -3.00 22.89
C ARG A 768 -8.55 -1.94 23.44
N ILE A 769 -8.30 -0.86 22.70
CA ILE A 769 -7.52 0.30 23.17
C ILE A 769 -8.29 1.04 24.26
N ALA A 770 -9.61 1.22 24.13
CA ALA A 770 -10.45 1.80 25.18
C ALA A 770 -10.47 0.94 26.45
N GLU A 771 -10.62 -0.38 26.31
CA GLU A 771 -10.53 -1.33 27.43
C GLU A 771 -9.17 -1.25 28.14
N LEU A 772 -8.06 -1.30 27.39
CA LEU A 772 -6.70 -1.19 27.96
C LEU A 772 -6.45 0.18 28.60
N SER A 773 -6.97 1.26 28.02
CA SER A 773 -6.88 2.61 28.59
C SER A 773 -7.61 2.69 29.94
N THR A 774 -8.84 2.18 30.04
CA THR A 774 -9.57 2.13 31.33
C THR A 774 -8.90 1.21 32.35
N ALA A 775 -8.32 0.08 31.93
CA ALA A 775 -7.55 -0.79 32.80
C ALA A 775 -6.26 -0.12 33.33
N VAL A 776 -5.56 0.65 32.49
CA VAL A 776 -4.39 1.46 32.91
C VAL A 776 -4.80 2.58 33.86
N ALA A 777 -5.94 3.24 33.65
CA ALA A 777 -6.47 4.24 34.58
C ALA A 777 -6.80 3.62 35.96
N ALA A 778 -7.43 2.45 36.00
CA ALA A 778 -7.70 1.71 37.24
C ALA A 778 -6.40 1.21 37.93
N ALA A 779 -5.40 0.79 37.15
CA ALA A 779 -4.07 0.44 37.67
C ALA A 779 -3.34 1.66 38.26
N ALA A 780 -3.54 2.86 37.68
CA ALA A 780 -2.97 4.09 38.22
C ALA A 780 -3.62 4.51 39.54
N THR A 781 -4.95 4.47 39.65
CA THR A 781 -5.65 4.84 40.91
C THR A 781 -5.34 3.87 42.04
N THR A 782 -5.29 2.56 41.77
CA THR A 782 -4.88 1.55 42.76
C THR A 782 -3.42 1.72 43.17
N ARG A 783 -2.50 2.05 42.26
CA ARG A 783 -1.10 2.36 42.61
C ARG A 783 -1.00 3.57 43.54
N VAL A 784 -1.75 4.65 43.28
CA VAL A 784 -1.77 5.84 44.16
C VAL A 784 -2.36 5.51 45.53
N ALA A 785 -3.41 4.69 45.60
CA ALA A 785 -3.96 4.22 46.88
C ALA A 785 -2.94 3.39 47.69
N HIS A 786 -2.18 2.51 47.02
CA HIS A 786 -1.10 1.76 47.67
C HIS A 786 0.07 2.65 48.10
N GLU A 787 0.48 3.64 47.31
CA GLU A 787 1.54 4.60 47.65
C GLU A 787 1.17 5.42 48.90
N ASN A 788 -0.09 5.88 48.99
CA ASN A 788 -0.60 6.58 50.17
C ASN A 788 -0.64 5.67 51.42
N SER A 789 -1.08 4.41 51.28
CA SER A 789 -1.08 3.44 52.39
C SER A 789 0.34 2.96 52.79
N LEU A 790 1.35 3.17 51.94
CA LEU A 790 2.74 2.95 52.30
C LEU A 790 3.25 4.13 53.14
N ARG A 791 3.08 5.37 52.66
CA ARG A 791 3.44 6.60 53.40
C ARG A 791 2.81 6.70 54.79
N GLU A 792 1.57 6.24 54.94
CA GLU A 792 0.89 6.16 56.24
C GLU A 792 1.58 5.17 57.19
N LYS A 793 2.03 4.02 56.69
CA LYS A 793 2.80 3.03 57.48
C LYS A 793 4.21 3.52 57.79
N ASP A 794 4.88 4.16 56.85
CA ASP A 794 6.22 4.72 57.06
C ASP A 794 6.18 5.80 58.17
N ARG A 795 5.12 6.63 58.18
CA ARG A 795 4.87 7.59 59.26
C ARG A 795 4.61 6.92 60.62
N LEU A 796 3.80 5.85 60.65
CA LEU A 796 3.55 5.08 61.87
C LEU A 796 4.80 4.35 62.38
N LEU A 797 5.67 3.87 61.48
CA LEU A 797 6.96 3.29 61.84
C LEU A 797 7.87 4.34 62.49
N ALA A 798 8.04 5.52 61.89
CA ALA A 798 8.83 6.60 62.48
C ALA A 798 8.31 7.06 63.86
N GLU A 799 6.98 7.06 64.07
CA GLU A 799 6.38 7.33 65.38
C GLU A 799 6.70 6.25 66.42
N LYS A 800 6.75 4.96 66.01
CA LYS A 800 7.12 3.84 66.88
C LYS A 800 8.62 3.68 67.10
N GLU A 801 9.45 4.06 66.13
CA GLU A 801 10.91 4.16 66.30
C GLU A 801 11.22 5.21 67.36
N LYS A 802 10.56 6.39 67.31
CA LYS A 802 10.69 7.40 68.35
C LYS A 802 10.21 6.92 69.73
N GLU A 803 9.07 6.24 69.83
CA GLU A 803 8.64 5.63 71.10
C GLU A 803 9.70 4.66 71.66
N VAL A 804 10.37 3.89 70.80
CA VAL A 804 11.47 2.99 71.20
C VAL A 804 12.72 3.75 71.62
N GLU A 805 13.06 4.88 70.99
CA GLU A 805 14.15 5.78 71.42
C GLU A 805 13.85 6.40 72.80
N ASP A 806 12.66 6.98 72.99
CA ASP A 806 12.23 7.58 74.27
C ASP A 806 12.23 6.53 75.41
N ILE A 807 11.75 5.30 75.14
CA ILE A 807 11.82 4.17 76.08
C ILE A 807 13.27 3.76 76.35
N SER A 808 14.12 3.70 75.33
CA SER A 808 15.53 3.32 75.48
C SER A 808 16.31 4.35 76.31
N MET A 809 16.02 5.63 76.13
CA MET A 809 16.55 6.71 76.96
C MET A 809 16.10 6.57 78.42
N LYS A 810 14.81 6.33 78.70
CA LYS A 810 14.32 6.10 80.07
C LYS A 810 14.89 4.82 80.69
N VAL A 811 15.17 3.78 79.90
CA VAL A 811 15.90 2.58 80.35
C VAL A 811 17.36 2.92 80.71
N ALA A 812 18.06 3.73 79.92
CA ALA A 812 19.40 4.19 80.25
C ALA A 812 19.43 5.04 81.53
N GLU A 813 18.48 5.96 81.70
CA GLU A 813 18.29 6.71 82.94
C GLU A 813 18.09 5.77 84.14
N LEU A 814 17.12 4.84 84.07
CA LEU A 814 16.86 3.87 85.15
C LEU A 814 18.07 2.96 85.43
N GLN A 815 18.86 2.60 84.41
CA GLN A 815 20.12 1.87 84.62
C GLN A 815 21.15 2.73 85.36
N THR A 816 21.27 4.03 85.06
CA THR A 816 22.15 4.93 85.83
C THR A 816 21.66 5.15 87.26
N GLU A 817 20.35 5.32 87.47
CA GLU A 817 19.72 5.40 88.80
C GLU A 817 20.01 4.13 89.62
N VAL A 818 19.88 2.94 89.03
CA VAL A 818 20.20 1.65 89.67
C VAL A 818 21.71 1.50 89.95
N VAL A 819 22.58 1.97 89.06
CA VAL A 819 24.04 1.96 89.29
C VAL A 819 24.44 2.91 90.42
N ILE A 820 23.82 4.10 90.49
CA ILE A 820 24.03 5.07 91.57
C ILE A 820 23.54 4.48 92.90
N ALA A 821 22.29 4.02 92.98
CA ALA A 821 21.75 3.39 94.18
C ALA A 821 22.56 2.16 94.64
N ARG A 822 23.12 1.39 93.69
CA ARG A 822 24.03 0.29 94.01
C ARG A 822 25.40 0.77 94.52
N ALA A 823 25.94 1.87 93.98
CA ALA A 823 27.19 2.47 94.47
C ALA A 823 27.01 3.09 95.87
N GLU A 824 25.86 3.70 96.15
CA GLU A 824 25.46 4.16 97.48
C GLU A 824 25.33 2.99 98.46
N LEU A 825 24.72 1.88 98.04
CA LEU A 825 24.65 0.63 98.81
C LEU A 825 26.05 0.05 99.11
N ASP A 826 26.94 -0.04 98.12
CA ASP A 826 28.33 -0.47 98.29
C ASP A 826 29.16 0.51 99.15
N GLY A 827 28.76 1.78 99.22
CA GLY A 827 29.27 2.78 100.16
C GLY A 827 28.80 2.54 101.59
N ALA A 828 27.49 2.27 101.77
CA ALA A 828 26.87 1.99 103.07
C ALA A 828 27.39 0.67 103.70
N TYR A 829 27.70 -0.34 102.89
CA TYR A 829 28.35 -1.59 103.32
C TYR A 829 29.88 -1.49 103.47
N GLY A 830 30.41 -0.28 103.67
CA GLY A 830 31.83 0.00 103.87
C GLY A 830 32.55 0.20 102.54
N SER A 831 32.97 1.45 102.31
CA SER A 831 33.54 1.92 101.05
C SER A 831 34.61 0.98 100.47
N ARG A 832 34.58 0.82 99.14
CA ARG A 832 35.62 0.09 98.39
C ARG A 832 37.02 0.64 98.68
N ALA A 833 37.15 1.94 98.96
CA ALA A 833 38.42 2.57 99.36
C ALA A 833 38.87 2.15 100.77
N GLN A 834 37.93 1.88 101.69
CA GLN A 834 38.21 1.46 103.06
C GLN A 834 38.67 0.00 103.09
N ARG A 835 37.98 -0.89 102.36
CA ARG A 835 38.42 -2.27 102.12
C ARG A 835 39.74 -2.34 101.32
N ALA A 836 39.94 -1.44 100.34
CA ALA A 836 41.21 -1.35 99.61
C ALA A 836 42.36 -0.84 100.48
N ALA A 837 42.11 0.10 101.41
CA ALA A 837 43.12 0.55 102.38
C ALA A 837 43.49 -0.56 103.37
N GLU A 838 42.52 -1.35 103.82
CA GLU A 838 42.75 -2.52 104.67
C GLU A 838 43.58 -3.60 103.93
N VAL A 839 43.29 -3.86 102.66
CA VAL A 839 44.08 -4.77 101.80
C VAL A 839 45.48 -4.20 101.50
N ALA A 840 45.63 -2.91 101.22
CA ALA A 840 46.92 -2.26 100.97
C ALA A 840 47.78 -2.18 102.25
N SER A 841 47.15 -2.17 103.44
CA SER A 841 47.85 -2.28 104.72
C SER A 841 48.47 -3.67 104.95
N ASN A 842 48.09 -4.67 104.16
CA ASN A 842 48.71 -6.00 104.17
C ASN A 842 49.89 -6.05 103.17
N PRO A 843 51.16 -6.02 103.62
CA PRO A 843 52.31 -5.96 102.73
C PRO A 843 52.57 -7.26 101.95
N ALA A 844 51.87 -8.36 102.23
CA ALA A 844 51.89 -9.54 101.38
C ALA A 844 51.02 -9.33 100.13
N ILE A 845 49.78 -8.84 100.31
CA ILE A 845 48.84 -8.63 99.20
C ILE A 845 49.30 -7.44 98.35
N GLN A 846 49.82 -6.36 98.95
CA GLN A 846 50.37 -5.25 98.16
C GLN A 846 51.53 -5.71 97.25
N LYS A 847 52.45 -6.56 97.76
CA LYS A 847 53.52 -7.15 96.93
C LYS A 847 52.99 -8.04 95.81
N GLU A 848 51.91 -8.77 96.03
CA GLU A 848 51.26 -9.58 94.99
C GLU A 848 50.58 -8.69 93.95
N ILE A 849 49.90 -7.62 94.36
CA ILE A 849 49.35 -6.59 93.47
C ILE A 849 50.45 -5.89 92.67
N ASP A 850 51.57 -5.53 93.29
CA ASP A 850 52.71 -4.91 92.60
C ASP A 850 53.34 -5.90 91.60
N ALA A 851 53.49 -7.17 91.98
CA ALA A 851 53.99 -8.22 91.08
C ALA A 851 53.03 -8.49 89.92
N MET A 852 51.72 -8.48 90.14
CA MET A 852 50.71 -8.65 89.09
C MET A 852 50.58 -7.40 88.20
N THR A 853 50.72 -6.20 88.76
CA THR A 853 50.81 -4.94 88.00
C THR A 853 52.05 -4.93 87.10
N ASN A 854 53.21 -5.34 87.62
CA ASN A 854 54.43 -5.46 86.83
C ASN A 854 54.33 -6.56 85.75
N LYS A 855 53.68 -7.70 86.03
CA LYS A 855 53.37 -8.72 85.01
C LYS A 855 52.41 -8.17 83.94
N ASN A 856 51.35 -7.48 84.34
CA ASN A 856 50.39 -6.89 83.39
C ASN A 856 51.06 -5.81 82.53
N LYS A 857 51.96 -5.00 83.08
CA LYS A 857 52.77 -4.04 82.31
C LYS A 857 53.71 -4.75 81.33
N ALA A 858 54.41 -5.81 81.76
CA ALA A 858 55.25 -6.60 80.86
C ALA A 858 54.45 -7.34 79.77
N LEU A 859 53.22 -7.79 80.07
CA LEU A 859 52.28 -8.36 79.10
C LEU A 859 51.76 -7.30 78.13
N GLN A 860 51.47 -6.07 78.59
CA GLN A 860 51.11 -4.95 77.73
C GLN A 860 52.27 -4.58 76.80
N GLU A 861 53.49 -4.45 77.33
CA GLU A 861 54.70 -4.22 76.54
C GLU A 861 54.95 -5.34 75.51
N GLN A 862 54.63 -6.60 75.83
CA GLN A 862 54.64 -7.71 74.87
C GLN A 862 53.53 -7.62 73.82
N MET A 863 52.31 -7.23 74.21
CA MET A 863 51.19 -7.03 73.27
C MET A 863 51.48 -5.89 72.31
N ASP A 864 52.01 -4.77 72.80
CA ASP A 864 52.40 -3.61 71.99
C ASP A 864 53.58 -3.96 71.07
N ALA A 865 54.56 -4.74 71.55
CA ALA A 865 55.65 -5.27 70.71
C ALA A 865 55.15 -6.26 69.64
N LEU A 866 54.16 -7.11 69.95
CA LEU A 866 53.51 -7.99 68.98
C LEU A 866 52.63 -7.22 67.99
N HIS A 867 51.99 -6.12 68.42
CA HIS A 867 51.21 -5.25 67.54
C HIS A 867 52.13 -4.50 66.57
N ASN A 868 53.23 -3.92 67.06
CA ASN A 868 54.27 -3.32 66.24
C ASN A 868 54.92 -4.35 65.30
N LYS A 869 55.14 -5.59 65.75
CA LYS A 869 55.65 -6.66 64.88
C LYS A 869 54.63 -7.08 63.82
N ASN A 870 53.34 -7.14 64.13
CA ASN A 870 52.30 -7.38 63.13
C ASN A 870 52.18 -6.21 62.14
N PHE A 871 52.32 -4.97 62.58
CA PHE A 871 52.35 -3.80 61.70
C PHE A 871 53.58 -3.81 60.78
N MET A 872 54.76 -4.12 61.31
CA MET A 872 55.99 -4.35 60.53
C MET A 872 55.80 -5.50 59.51
N LEU A 873 55.22 -6.62 59.93
CA LEU A 873 54.93 -7.76 59.04
C LEU A 873 53.84 -7.44 58.02
N GLN A 874 52.87 -6.56 58.32
CA GLN A 874 51.90 -6.06 57.35
C GLN A 874 52.56 -5.12 56.33
N GLY A 875 53.51 -4.29 56.77
CA GLY A 875 54.38 -3.50 55.89
C GLY A 875 55.25 -4.37 54.99
N GLU A 876 55.92 -5.37 55.55
CA GLU A 876 56.73 -6.35 54.80
C GLU A 876 55.86 -7.20 53.85
N ILE A 877 54.63 -7.56 54.25
CA ILE A 877 53.65 -8.20 53.35
C ILE A 877 53.20 -7.25 52.25
N ALA A 878 53.04 -5.94 52.50
CA ALA A 878 52.70 -4.95 51.48
C ALA A 878 53.87 -4.72 50.50
N GLU A 879 55.10 -4.63 50.99
CA GLU A 879 56.31 -4.58 50.15
C GLU A 879 56.51 -5.88 49.36
N LEU A 880 56.25 -7.05 49.95
CA LEU A 880 56.28 -8.33 49.25
C LEU A 880 55.10 -8.49 48.27
N GLN A 881 53.95 -7.86 48.50
CA GLN A 881 52.85 -7.79 47.53
C GLN A 881 53.21 -6.86 46.36
N ALA A 882 53.85 -5.72 46.63
CA ALA A 882 54.41 -4.84 45.60
C ALA A 882 55.52 -5.53 44.79
N ALA A 883 56.45 -6.24 45.44
CA ALA A 883 57.51 -6.99 44.77
C ALA A 883 56.98 -8.25 44.03
N ARG A 884 55.88 -8.84 44.50
CA ARG A 884 55.12 -9.90 43.81
C ARG A 884 54.18 -9.36 42.73
N SER A 885 54.09 -8.03 42.58
CA SER A 885 53.57 -7.35 41.41
C SER A 885 54.74 -6.76 40.60
N PRO A 886 55.58 -7.59 39.95
CA PRO A 886 56.49 -7.07 38.94
C PRO A 886 55.64 -6.40 37.85
N GLY A 887 56.04 -5.19 37.43
CA GLY A 887 55.39 -4.49 36.33
C GLY A 887 55.31 -5.39 35.08
N PRO A 888 54.27 -5.22 34.24
CA PRO A 888 53.86 -6.21 33.25
C PRO A 888 54.97 -6.56 32.26
N THR A 889 55.62 -7.71 32.48
CA THR A 889 56.36 -8.39 31.42
C THR A 889 55.34 -8.98 30.44
N ALA A 890 55.59 -8.86 29.13
CA ALA A 890 54.59 -9.17 28.10
C ALA A 890 53.96 -10.58 28.25
N ASN A 891 54.77 -11.56 28.64
CA ASN A 891 54.34 -12.94 28.89
C ASN A 891 53.26 -13.05 29.98
N SER A 892 53.23 -12.16 30.98
CA SER A 892 52.21 -12.16 32.03
C SER A 892 50.88 -11.62 31.51
N VAL A 893 50.91 -10.58 30.67
CA VAL A 893 49.71 -10.01 30.05
C VAL A 893 49.11 -11.00 29.06
N GLU A 894 49.93 -11.70 28.27
CA GLU A 894 49.46 -12.82 27.46
C GLU A 894 48.88 -13.96 28.31
N ALA A 895 49.51 -14.32 29.43
CA ALA A 895 49.00 -15.38 30.30
C ALA A 895 47.66 -14.99 30.95
N GLU A 896 47.50 -13.75 31.41
CA GLU A 896 46.24 -13.24 31.95
C GLU A 896 45.17 -13.10 30.88
N ALA A 897 45.52 -12.67 29.66
CA ALA A 897 44.60 -12.66 28.52
C ALA A 897 44.12 -14.08 28.19
N LYS A 898 45.03 -15.06 28.06
CA LYS A 898 44.70 -16.47 27.81
C LYS A 898 43.90 -17.09 28.96
N VAL A 899 44.17 -16.74 30.22
CA VAL A 899 43.36 -17.18 31.37
C VAL A 899 41.98 -16.52 31.39
N LYS A 900 41.84 -15.28 30.91
CA LYS A 900 40.55 -14.60 30.75
C LYS A 900 39.73 -15.18 29.59
N GLU A 901 40.39 -15.50 28.49
CA GLU A 901 39.85 -16.18 27.31
C GLU A 901 39.36 -17.59 27.67
N LEU A 902 40.23 -18.44 28.25
CA LEU A 902 39.85 -19.77 28.74
C LEU A 902 38.75 -19.76 29.81
N LYS A 903 38.64 -18.69 30.63
CA LYS A 903 37.52 -18.51 31.56
C LYS A 903 36.23 -18.17 30.83
N LYS A 904 36.28 -17.29 29.83
CA LYS A 904 35.15 -16.94 28.98
C LYS A 904 34.67 -18.16 28.18
N GLU A 905 35.56 -18.93 27.58
CA GLU A 905 35.24 -20.20 26.91
C GLU A 905 34.64 -21.23 27.87
N LEU A 906 35.13 -21.31 29.12
CA LEU A 906 34.55 -22.19 30.15
C LEU A 906 33.16 -21.72 30.60
N GLU A 907 32.94 -20.41 30.69
CA GLU A 907 31.64 -19.81 31.04
C GLU A 907 30.63 -20.02 29.89
N GLU A 908 31.02 -19.74 28.65
CA GLU A 908 30.21 -19.98 27.44
C GLU A 908 29.89 -21.46 27.25
N THR A 909 30.85 -22.38 27.45
CA THR A 909 30.55 -23.82 27.39
C THR A 909 29.66 -24.30 28.55
N ILE A 910 29.74 -23.70 29.73
CA ILE A 910 28.78 -23.96 30.82
C ILE A 910 27.37 -23.46 30.44
N GLU A 911 27.25 -22.29 29.82
CA GLU A 911 25.97 -21.80 29.28
C GLU A 911 25.41 -22.73 28.17
N GLU A 912 26.25 -23.21 27.25
CA GLU A 912 25.88 -24.22 26.26
C GLU A 912 25.42 -25.53 26.91
N TYR A 913 26.11 -26.01 27.95
CA TYR A 913 25.67 -27.18 28.73
C TYR A 913 24.35 -26.94 29.46
N GLU A 914 24.11 -25.75 30.00
CA GLU A 914 22.82 -25.38 30.58
C GLU A 914 21.71 -25.34 29.53
N ILE A 915 21.94 -24.73 28.36
CA ILE A 915 20.97 -24.64 27.26
C ILE A 915 20.65 -26.05 26.74
N MET A 916 21.67 -26.88 26.51
CA MET A 916 21.49 -28.28 26.11
C MET A 916 20.72 -29.08 27.17
N THR A 917 20.97 -28.84 28.46
CA THR A 917 20.25 -29.51 29.55
C THR A 917 18.79 -29.05 29.64
N LYS A 918 18.52 -27.75 29.49
CA LYS A 918 17.16 -27.19 29.44
C LYS A 918 16.38 -27.79 28.26
N ALA A 919 16.99 -27.81 27.07
CA ALA A 919 16.44 -28.45 25.88
C ALA A 919 16.20 -29.95 26.11
N SER A 920 17.14 -30.70 26.69
CA SER A 920 16.94 -32.13 27.02
C SER A 920 15.76 -32.36 27.96
N ILE A 921 15.55 -31.49 28.96
CA ILE A 921 14.40 -31.55 29.86
C ILE A 921 13.08 -31.21 29.12
N GLU A 922 13.12 -30.34 28.13
CA GLU A 922 11.96 -30.02 27.28
C GLU A 922 11.61 -31.17 26.31
N TRP A 923 12.61 -31.80 25.69
CA TRP A 923 12.42 -33.03 24.91
C TRP A 923 11.87 -34.18 25.76
N GLU A 924 12.33 -34.33 27.01
CA GLU A 924 11.82 -35.35 27.94
C GLU A 924 10.34 -35.09 28.29
N LYS A 925 9.96 -33.84 28.57
CA LYS A 925 8.55 -33.45 28.80
C LYS A 925 7.67 -33.63 27.57
N GLU A 926 8.18 -33.35 26.37
CA GLU A 926 7.42 -33.60 25.14
C GLU A 926 7.25 -35.10 24.89
N ARG A 927 8.26 -35.92 25.23
CA ARG A 927 8.13 -37.38 25.23
C ARG A 927 7.09 -37.86 26.24
N GLU A 928 7.08 -37.32 27.46
CA GLU A 928 6.09 -37.64 28.49
C GLU A 928 4.65 -37.30 28.04
N LYS A 929 4.43 -36.15 27.39
CA LYS A 929 3.13 -35.83 26.76
C LYS A 929 2.75 -36.85 25.69
N LEU A 930 3.67 -37.15 24.76
CA LEU A 930 3.42 -38.06 23.66
C LEU A 930 3.19 -39.51 24.15
N GLU A 931 3.88 -39.95 25.20
CA GLU A 931 3.62 -41.21 25.90
C GLU A 931 2.21 -41.21 26.53
N GLY A 932 1.82 -40.13 27.22
CA GLY A 932 0.49 -39.96 27.77
C GLY A 932 -0.64 -39.90 26.72
N ASP A 933 -0.39 -39.32 25.54
CA ASP A 933 -1.34 -39.31 24.42
C ASP A 933 -1.39 -40.68 23.70
N ILE A 934 -0.26 -41.39 23.60
CA ILE A 934 -0.22 -42.78 23.13
C ILE A 934 -1.03 -43.69 24.06
N ASP A 935 -0.96 -43.49 25.38
CA ASP A 935 -1.74 -44.29 26.33
C ASP A 935 -3.24 -43.92 26.31
N LYS A 936 -3.63 -42.64 26.18
CA LYS A 936 -5.03 -42.28 25.89
C LYS A 936 -5.55 -42.95 24.62
N LEU A 937 -4.76 -42.95 23.54
CA LEU A 937 -5.13 -43.58 22.27
C LEU A 937 -5.17 -45.12 22.37
N ARG A 938 -4.42 -45.73 23.30
CA ARG A 938 -4.53 -47.16 23.63
C ARG A 938 -5.81 -47.45 24.39
N ASP A 939 -6.14 -46.66 25.41
CA ASP A 939 -7.39 -46.80 26.19
C ASP A 939 -8.63 -46.56 25.31
N GLU A 940 -8.61 -45.53 24.45
CA GLU A 940 -9.67 -45.28 23.46
C GLU A 940 -9.78 -46.44 22.45
N ARG A 941 -8.66 -46.99 21.98
CA ARG A 941 -8.67 -48.18 21.11
C ARG A 941 -9.24 -49.39 21.85
N GLU A 942 -8.84 -49.67 23.09
CA GLU A 942 -9.37 -50.81 23.86
C GLU A 942 -10.87 -50.66 24.11
N ASN A 943 -11.32 -49.45 24.47
CA ASN A 943 -12.73 -49.13 24.62
C ASN A 943 -13.51 -49.29 23.30
N LEU A 944 -12.98 -48.82 22.17
CA LEU A 944 -13.57 -49.02 20.85
C LEU A 944 -13.56 -50.49 20.41
N GLU A 945 -12.52 -51.26 20.72
CA GLU A 945 -12.47 -52.70 20.43
C GLU A 945 -13.43 -53.49 21.32
N SER A 946 -13.61 -53.08 22.58
CA SER A 946 -14.64 -53.60 23.49
C SER A 946 -16.04 -53.32 22.96
N GLN A 947 -16.37 -52.06 22.66
CA GLN A 947 -17.64 -51.66 22.03
C GLN A 947 -17.89 -52.37 20.71
N LEU A 948 -16.86 -52.56 19.89
CA LEU A 948 -16.94 -53.28 18.61
C LEU A 948 -17.03 -54.81 18.81
N SER A 949 -16.61 -55.34 19.97
CA SER A 949 -16.89 -56.72 20.38
C SER A 949 -18.34 -56.88 20.85
N ASP A 950 -18.87 -55.93 21.64
CA ASP A 950 -20.27 -55.88 22.06
C ASP A 950 -21.21 -55.70 20.86
N GLU A 951 -20.87 -54.82 19.91
CA GLU A 951 -21.55 -54.69 18.62
C GLU A 951 -21.51 -56.00 17.83
N LYS A 952 -20.39 -56.73 17.81
CA LYS A 952 -20.33 -58.05 17.15
C LYS A 952 -21.22 -59.07 17.84
N VAL A 953 -21.28 -59.09 19.18
CA VAL A 953 -22.17 -59.96 19.97
C VAL A 953 -23.64 -59.59 19.76
N ARG A 954 -23.97 -58.28 19.76
CA ARG A 954 -25.29 -57.73 19.46
C ARG A 954 -25.75 -58.08 18.05
N ASN A 955 -24.88 -57.91 17.05
CA ASN A 955 -25.16 -58.28 15.65
C ASN A 955 -25.18 -59.80 15.40
N LEU A 956 -24.55 -60.62 16.25
CA LEU A 956 -24.77 -62.07 16.29
C LEU A 956 -26.17 -62.43 16.83
N GLY A 957 -26.77 -61.56 17.66
CA GLY A 957 -28.15 -61.69 18.15
C GLY A 957 -29.24 -61.05 17.28
N MET A 958 -28.90 -60.16 16.33
CA MET A 958 -29.87 -59.31 15.61
C MET A 958 -30.05 -59.61 14.11
N LYS A 959 -29.58 -60.76 13.61
CA LYS A 959 -30.04 -61.32 12.33
C LYS A 959 -31.28 -62.20 12.62
N SER A 960 -32.46 -61.99 12.04
CA SER A 960 -32.81 -61.29 10.79
C SER A 960 -34.28 -60.81 10.80
N PRO A 961 -34.62 -59.67 10.14
CA PRO A 961 -36.01 -59.29 9.86
C PRO A 961 -36.34 -59.16 8.35
N GLY A 962 -37.28 -59.99 7.86
CA GLY A 962 -38.20 -59.62 6.77
C GLY A 962 -37.84 -59.97 5.31
N ASP A 963 -38.79 -60.62 4.64
CA ASP A 963 -38.99 -60.80 3.19
C ASP A 963 -37.98 -61.67 2.38
N GLY A 964 -38.39 -62.66 1.58
CA GLY A 964 -39.74 -63.21 1.36
C GLY A 964 -39.73 -64.47 0.46
N SER A 965 -40.87 -65.18 0.41
CA SER A 965 -41.18 -66.31 -0.50
C SER A 965 -40.64 -67.74 -0.18
N VAL A 966 -41.53 -68.55 0.40
CA VAL A 966 -41.82 -69.99 0.10
C VAL A 966 -40.97 -71.13 0.72
N THR A 967 -41.72 -72.07 1.32
CA THR A 967 -41.41 -73.43 1.85
C THR A 967 -40.58 -73.60 3.15
N PRO A 968 -40.92 -74.57 4.04
CA PRO A 968 -40.56 -74.46 5.46
C PRO A 968 -39.93 -75.73 6.07
N THR A 969 -38.62 -75.73 6.34
CA THR A 969 -37.97 -76.77 7.15
C THR A 969 -36.92 -76.20 8.12
N MET A 970 -37.33 -76.06 9.38
CA MET A 970 -36.54 -76.34 10.60
C MET A 970 -35.00 -76.32 10.50
N ASN A 971 -34.34 -75.31 11.07
CA ASN A 971 -33.79 -75.40 12.44
C ASN A 971 -32.79 -74.28 12.82
N ASN A 972 -32.90 -73.88 14.08
CA ASN A 972 -32.06 -72.97 14.87
C ASN A 972 -30.55 -73.00 14.60
N THR A 973 -29.89 -71.86 14.78
CA THR A 973 -28.43 -71.67 14.77
C THR A 973 -27.70 -72.73 15.62
N SER A 974 -27.15 -73.73 14.94
CA SER A 974 -26.61 -74.91 15.60
C SER A 974 -25.33 -74.63 16.39
N THR A 975 -25.20 -75.25 17.56
CA THR A 975 -24.01 -75.19 18.42
C THR A 975 -22.75 -75.70 17.73
N THR A 976 -22.88 -76.47 16.64
CA THR A 976 -21.76 -76.87 15.77
C THR A 976 -21.09 -75.68 15.08
N VAL A 977 -21.84 -74.63 14.71
CA VAL A 977 -21.31 -73.42 14.06
C VAL A 977 -20.48 -72.62 15.05
N LEU A 978 -21.01 -72.35 16.25
CA LEU A 978 -20.27 -71.69 17.34
C LEU A 978 -19.02 -72.49 17.75
N LYS A 979 -19.12 -73.82 17.82
CA LYS A 979 -17.99 -74.71 18.12
C LYS A 979 -16.94 -74.77 17.01
N ASN A 980 -17.32 -74.47 15.77
CA ASN A 980 -16.39 -74.35 14.64
C ASN A 980 -15.72 -72.97 14.57
N GLU A 981 -16.46 -71.88 14.83
CA GLU A 981 -15.87 -70.54 14.94
C GLU A 981 -14.96 -70.40 16.17
N PHE A 982 -15.31 -70.97 17.32
CA PHE A 982 -14.40 -71.06 18.46
C PHE A 982 -13.13 -71.88 18.14
N LYS A 983 -13.26 -72.99 17.41
CA LYS A 983 -12.09 -73.75 16.90
C LYS A 983 -11.27 -72.97 15.87
N LYS A 984 -11.87 -72.04 15.13
CA LYS A 984 -11.20 -71.15 14.17
C LYS A 984 -10.42 -70.07 14.90
N MET A 985 -11.08 -69.32 15.79
CA MET A 985 -10.45 -68.39 16.75
C MET A 985 -9.25 -69.02 17.49
N MET A 986 -9.41 -70.24 18.03
CA MET A 986 -8.33 -70.98 18.72
C MET A 986 -7.22 -71.53 17.81
N ARG A 987 -7.40 -71.54 16.48
CA ARG A 987 -6.30 -71.76 15.52
C ARG A 987 -5.64 -70.44 15.13
N ASP A 988 -6.44 -69.41 14.87
CA ASP A 988 -5.97 -68.12 14.38
C ASP A 988 -5.13 -67.42 15.44
N SER A 989 -5.57 -67.40 16.71
CA SER A 989 -4.80 -66.90 17.86
C SER A 989 -3.48 -67.67 18.09
N ARG A 990 -3.45 -68.99 17.84
CA ARG A 990 -2.20 -69.78 17.88
C ARG A 990 -1.28 -69.48 16.69
N ALA A 991 -1.83 -69.26 15.51
CA ALA A 991 -1.06 -68.87 14.32
C ALA A 991 -0.48 -67.46 14.48
N GLU A 992 -1.20 -66.56 15.14
CA GLU A 992 -0.79 -65.20 15.50
C GLU A 992 0.33 -65.19 16.55
N GLY A 993 0.19 -65.94 17.65
CA GLY A 993 1.29 -66.14 18.61
C GLY A 993 2.55 -66.74 17.95
N LEU A 994 2.38 -67.63 16.97
CA LEU A 994 3.49 -68.20 16.18
C LEU A 994 4.03 -67.25 15.08
N ARG A 995 3.35 -66.13 14.78
CA ARG A 995 3.93 -65.00 14.03
C ARG A 995 4.68 -64.06 14.96
N ALA A 996 4.10 -63.70 16.10
CA ALA A 996 4.73 -62.84 17.11
C ALA A 996 6.08 -63.41 17.57
N LEU A 997 6.13 -64.71 17.92
CA LEU A 997 7.38 -65.37 18.32
C LEU A 997 8.44 -65.39 17.20
N ARG A 998 8.03 -65.44 15.92
CA ARG A 998 8.98 -65.33 14.80
C ARG A 998 9.48 -63.90 14.62
N ALA A 999 8.62 -62.90 14.79
CA ALA A 999 9.01 -61.49 14.74
C ALA A 999 10.00 -61.15 15.87
N GLU A 1000 9.75 -61.63 17.09
CA GLU A 1000 10.69 -61.51 18.23
C GLU A 1000 12.04 -62.18 17.90
N GLN A 1001 12.02 -63.39 17.31
CA GLN A 1001 13.25 -64.09 16.91
C GLN A 1001 14.02 -63.36 15.80
N THR A 1002 13.34 -62.71 14.84
CA THR A 1002 14.03 -61.90 13.82
C THR A 1002 14.62 -60.61 14.39
N GLU A 1003 13.94 -59.92 15.30
CA GLU A 1003 14.48 -58.71 15.92
C GLU A 1003 15.57 -59.03 16.96
N ARG A 1004 15.47 -60.13 17.73
CA ARG A 1004 16.62 -60.61 18.53
C ARG A 1004 17.84 -60.91 17.66
N ARG A 1005 17.63 -61.58 16.52
CA ARG A 1005 18.73 -61.88 15.59
C ARG A 1005 19.35 -60.60 15.02
N ARG A 1006 18.52 -59.61 14.67
CA ARG A 1006 18.98 -58.29 14.23
C ARG A 1006 19.83 -57.60 15.31
N ILE A 1007 19.33 -57.55 16.54
CA ILE A 1007 20.06 -56.96 17.69
C ILE A 1007 21.35 -57.75 17.98
N GLU A 1008 21.38 -59.08 17.81
CA GLU A 1008 22.62 -59.87 17.89
C GLU A 1008 23.61 -59.59 16.74
N GLU A 1009 23.13 -59.30 15.53
CA GLU A 1009 23.95 -58.93 14.37
C GLU A 1009 24.48 -57.48 14.52
N GLU A 1010 23.69 -56.55 15.05
CA GLU A 1010 24.08 -55.19 15.43
C GLU A 1010 25.07 -55.18 16.61
N LEU A 1011 24.85 -55.98 17.66
CA LEU A 1011 25.81 -56.18 18.75
C LEU A 1011 27.11 -56.83 18.28
N ARG A 1012 27.06 -57.77 17.30
CA ARG A 1012 28.28 -58.27 16.63
C ARG A 1012 28.98 -57.17 15.84
N ALA A 1013 28.26 -56.29 15.17
CA ALA A 1013 28.85 -55.16 14.43
C ALA A 1013 29.55 -54.18 15.37
N ILE A 1014 28.89 -53.78 16.47
CA ILE A 1014 29.46 -52.92 17.52
C ILE A 1014 30.71 -53.58 18.14
N LYS A 1015 30.63 -54.87 18.49
CA LYS A 1015 31.75 -55.62 19.08
C LYS A 1015 32.88 -55.93 18.08
N LYS A 1016 32.63 -55.79 16.77
CA LYS A 1016 33.65 -55.86 15.71
C LYS A 1016 34.28 -54.49 15.42
N ALA A 1017 33.52 -53.40 15.60
CA ALA A 1017 34.03 -52.03 15.53
C ALA A 1017 34.91 -51.69 16.75
N GLN A 1018 34.52 -52.15 17.95
CA GLN A 1018 35.36 -52.14 19.15
C GLN A 1018 36.43 -53.24 19.10
N GLY A 1019 37.36 -53.13 18.14
CA GLY A 1019 38.52 -54.01 18.02
C GLY A 1019 39.34 -54.08 19.31
N PRO A 1020 40.04 -55.20 19.58
CA PRO A 1020 40.55 -55.51 20.91
C PRO A 1020 41.66 -54.58 21.39
N GLY A 1021 41.27 -53.57 22.16
CA GLY A 1021 42.12 -52.85 23.11
C GLY A 1021 42.68 -51.51 22.64
N ARG A 1022 42.15 -50.42 23.24
CA ARG A 1022 42.92 -49.30 23.80
C ARG A 1022 42.00 -48.35 24.58
N SER A 1023 42.00 -48.49 25.91
CA SER A 1023 41.49 -47.41 26.77
C SER A 1023 42.40 -46.19 26.65
N ARG A 1024 41.82 -44.99 26.58
CA ARG A 1024 42.53 -43.70 26.58
C ARG A 1024 42.25 -42.90 27.87
N LEU A 1025 42.21 -43.57 29.02
CA LEU A 1025 41.84 -42.94 30.29
C LEU A 1025 42.89 -43.12 31.40
N SER A 1026 44.17 -42.86 31.08
CA SER A 1026 45.26 -42.85 32.07
C SER A 1026 46.50 -42.06 31.61
N GLN A 1027 46.38 -40.74 31.40
CA GLN A 1027 47.54 -39.86 31.30
C GLN A 1027 47.18 -38.41 31.72
N ASN A 1028 48.14 -37.72 32.34
CA ASN A 1028 48.12 -36.33 32.85
C ASN A 1028 47.82 -36.14 34.36
N VAL A 1029 48.66 -36.75 35.22
CA VAL A 1029 48.99 -36.20 36.55
C VAL A 1029 50.50 -36.37 36.78
N SER A 1030 51.28 -35.38 36.34
CA SER A 1030 52.69 -35.08 36.71
C SER A 1030 53.05 -33.73 36.11
#